data_AF-A1TJQ4-F1
#
_entry.id   AF-A1TJQ4-F1
#
_cell.length_a   1.000
_cell.length_b   1.000
_cell.length_c   1.000
_cell.angle_alpha   90.00
_cell.angle_beta   90.00
_cell.angle_gamma   90.00
#
_symmetry.space_group_name_H-M   'P 1'
#
loop_
_entity.id
_entity.type
_entity.pdbx_description
1 polymer ?
#
loop_
_entity_poly.entity_id
_entity_poly.type
_entity_poly.pdbx_seq_one_letter_code
_entity_poly.pdbx_strand_id
1 'polypeptide(L)'
;MSDETAGGVVDEVMTYFQKYQKLRSNPAVSSDVAARMLPGALKMARRGLDAVPFLSFMQVNSVQGQRARQFLPQQLATLAGDLSDELLNAFYGENTGGKLQWRMDAAAADRRRMTPDFDRELNDYLRGLDGTLRQLEPCMDAMSVAIKSMGTMEEVKTDADMAGILKRAVVDLTEMRLNRIERHLEGIRLCLQRLYMEPELVGTPAGIALGALKTLTADHEEMLNALDVLLDARAPISPDKAAQLQRQLDALLGAARAFVEAAGAQFSSEGDDPYIPTVRLAPHILHSVARIAGEMEDALGAYKLPPSVVRHVQGTTYMGQAIGRHAAIRHPADSVESAGKMEVAPDRPAPVAPQRRKAQARSRVHRKAPQSDSGTSTSGTQDTACGALLQMARERLGAFNRPPQAGVTSLDDVVAVGASLRKDTSALQVYRNADSDPLEVGRQMRLALDSWFGHAGRWKGVQDQLQALQDSDGGALAKDLLRKIREERIEPLRQLHAQIDAVELDRVKTFAYPRLKHVEHLMQADPQGRILKVGAPVPLRSQGFDGRNRATLFEVALDVGTLANGQPAPPLYVHLHTRQPVTAETCRTIAFDDLDAVHVKNAEQRGKGRTWEVLNNALDSVHRGPLDAKVLEQLQQRMARD
;
A
#
# COMPACT_ATOMS: atom_id res chain seq x y z
N MET A 1 26.40 -3.80 -7.83
CA MET A 1 27.55 -3.29 -7.05
C MET A 1 28.42 -4.48 -6.69
N SER A 2 29.76 -4.38 -6.70
CA SER A 2 30.64 -5.45 -6.19
C SER A 2 30.82 -5.35 -4.68
N ASP A 3 31.15 -6.45 -4.01
CA ASP A 3 31.32 -6.52 -2.55
C ASP A 3 32.37 -5.54 -2.00
N GLU A 4 33.45 -5.31 -2.75
CA GLU A 4 34.47 -4.30 -2.40
C GLU A 4 33.92 -2.87 -2.47
N THR A 5 33.17 -2.55 -3.53
CA THR A 5 32.54 -1.24 -3.67
C THR A 5 31.48 -1.02 -2.60
N ALA A 6 30.70 -2.06 -2.28
CA ALA A 6 29.69 -2.01 -1.22
C ALA A 6 30.31 -1.74 0.15
N GLY A 7 31.40 -2.44 0.48
CA GLY A 7 32.17 -2.20 1.71
C GLY A 7 32.67 -0.76 1.81
N GLY A 8 33.28 -0.24 0.74
CA GLY A 8 33.75 1.14 0.70
C GLY A 8 32.65 2.18 0.88
N VAL A 9 31.47 1.96 0.29
CA VAL A 9 30.30 2.83 0.46
C VAL A 9 29.82 2.82 1.91
N VAL A 10 29.74 1.66 2.55
CA VAL A 10 29.32 1.56 3.96
C VAL A 10 30.30 2.28 4.87
N ASP A 11 31.61 2.11 4.69
CA ASP A 11 32.63 2.80 5.50
C ASP A 11 32.60 4.32 5.32
N GLU A 12 32.43 4.80 4.08
CA GLU A 12 32.25 6.21 3.76
C GLU A 12 31.04 6.80 4.49
N VAL A 13 29.89 6.11 4.42
CA VAL A 13 28.65 6.54 5.05
C VAL A 13 28.75 6.52 6.58
N MET A 14 29.35 5.48 7.16
CA MET A 14 29.55 5.41 8.61
C MET A 14 30.48 6.54 9.10
N THR A 15 31.53 6.86 8.34
CA THR A 15 32.42 7.99 8.62
C THR A 15 31.71 9.34 8.50
N TYR A 16 30.84 9.49 7.49
CA TYR A 16 29.99 10.66 7.34
C TYR A 16 29.11 10.85 8.59
N PHE A 17 28.45 9.80 9.09
CA PHE A 17 27.57 9.91 10.24
C PHE A 17 28.29 10.22 11.55
N GLN A 18 29.52 9.75 11.74
CA GLN A 18 30.34 10.15 12.89
C GLN A 18 30.60 11.67 12.88
N LYS A 19 30.92 12.24 11.71
CA LYS A 19 31.12 13.69 11.55
C LYS A 19 29.80 14.46 11.71
N TYR A 20 28.73 13.96 11.11
CA TYR A 20 27.40 14.55 11.17
C TYR A 20 26.88 14.65 12.61
N GLN A 21 27.00 13.56 13.39
CA GLN A 21 26.60 13.55 14.79
C GLN A 21 27.42 14.52 15.63
N LYS A 22 28.75 14.55 15.44
CA LYS A 22 29.63 15.52 16.11
C LYS A 22 29.22 16.97 15.81
N LEU A 23 28.81 17.24 14.57
CA LEU A 23 28.33 18.56 14.17
C LEU A 23 26.96 18.88 14.80
N ARG A 24 26.00 17.95 14.80
CA ARG A 24 24.68 18.16 15.44
C ARG A 24 24.75 18.35 16.95
N SER A 25 25.72 17.72 17.62
CA SER A 25 25.94 17.91 19.05
C SER A 25 26.66 19.22 19.40
N ASN A 26 27.12 19.99 18.41
CA ASN A 26 27.78 21.26 18.65
C ASN A 26 26.73 22.37 18.87
N PRO A 27 26.66 22.99 20.07
CA PRO A 27 25.68 24.04 20.37
C PRO A 27 25.89 25.32 19.53
N ALA A 28 27.04 25.48 18.86
CA ALA A 28 27.28 26.58 17.95
C ALA A 28 26.58 26.44 16.59
N VAL A 29 26.04 25.26 16.26
CA VAL A 29 25.30 25.02 15.01
C VAL A 29 23.83 25.34 15.25
N SER A 30 23.28 26.30 14.50
CA SER A 30 21.87 26.66 14.62
C SER A 30 20.95 25.54 14.10
N SER A 31 19.69 25.54 14.57
CA SER A 31 18.63 24.66 14.08
C SER A 31 18.48 24.73 12.57
N ASP A 32 18.50 25.93 12.00
CA ASP A 32 18.34 26.15 10.55
C ASP A 32 19.48 25.51 9.74
N VAL A 33 20.71 25.58 10.25
CA VAL A 33 21.87 24.93 9.61
C VAL A 33 21.72 23.42 9.70
N ALA A 34 21.29 22.89 10.84
CA ALA A 34 21.03 21.46 11.00
C ALA A 34 19.90 20.97 10.06
N ALA A 35 18.81 21.71 9.94
CA ALA A 35 17.68 21.40 9.05
C ALA A 35 18.11 21.34 7.58
N ARG A 36 18.92 22.30 7.11
CA ARG A 36 19.45 22.31 5.73
C ARG A 36 20.32 21.10 5.39
N MET A 37 20.87 20.42 6.39
CA MET A 37 21.70 19.22 6.19
C MET A 37 20.89 17.92 6.12
N LEU A 38 19.63 17.93 6.57
CA LEU A 38 18.80 16.72 6.65
C LEU A 38 18.62 16.01 5.30
N PRO A 39 18.32 16.69 4.16
CA PRO A 39 18.18 15.99 2.88
C PRO A 39 19.45 15.26 2.45
N GLY A 40 20.61 15.89 2.65
CA GLY A 40 21.92 15.30 2.35
C GLY A 40 22.22 14.09 3.24
N ALA A 41 21.94 14.21 4.54
CA ALA A 41 22.10 13.11 5.48
C ALA A 41 21.17 11.93 5.17
N LEU A 42 19.90 12.19 4.84
CA LEU A 42 18.93 11.16 4.44
C LEU A 42 19.42 10.39 3.22
N LYS A 43 19.91 11.11 2.19
CA LYS A 43 20.49 10.49 0.98
C LYS A 43 21.69 9.60 1.31
N MET A 44 22.56 10.03 2.24
CA MET A 44 23.71 9.24 2.68
C MET A 44 23.30 7.98 3.44
N ALA A 45 22.32 8.07 4.36
CA ALA A 45 21.76 6.89 5.05
C ALA A 45 21.19 5.88 4.04
N ARG A 46 20.41 6.36 3.06
CA ARG A 46 19.83 5.51 2.04
C ARG A 46 20.90 4.82 1.19
N ARG A 47 21.90 5.56 0.71
CA ARG A 47 23.04 5.02 -0.05
C ARG A 47 23.78 3.92 0.73
N GLY A 48 24.01 4.13 2.02
CA GLY A 48 24.64 3.11 2.87
C GLY A 48 23.78 1.86 3.01
N LEU A 49 22.47 2.04 3.24
CA LEU A 49 21.54 0.92 3.40
C LEU A 49 21.38 0.11 2.10
N ASP A 50 21.31 0.77 0.94
CA ASP A 50 21.21 0.11 -0.36
C ASP A 50 22.48 -0.67 -0.72
N ALA A 51 23.63 -0.36 -0.10
CA ALA A 51 24.88 -1.11 -0.26
C ALA A 51 24.94 -2.39 0.60
N VAL A 52 24.19 -2.45 1.71
CA VAL A 52 24.23 -3.58 2.67
C VAL A 52 23.95 -4.94 2.02
N PRO A 53 22.94 -5.11 1.14
CA PRO A 53 22.67 -6.40 0.48
C PRO A 53 23.81 -6.92 -0.41
N PHE A 54 24.73 -6.04 -0.81
CA PHE A 54 25.89 -6.39 -1.66
C PHE A 54 27.16 -6.66 -0.86
N LEU A 55 27.12 -6.61 0.47
CA LEU A 55 28.26 -6.97 1.29
C LEU A 55 28.49 -8.48 1.24
N SER A 56 29.76 -8.89 1.17
CA SER A 56 30.14 -10.30 1.31
C SER A 56 29.72 -10.84 2.68
N PHE A 57 29.56 -12.17 2.76
CA PHE A 57 29.28 -12.85 4.03
C PHE A 57 30.27 -12.46 5.15
N MET A 58 31.55 -12.29 4.81
CA MET A 58 32.58 -11.89 5.77
C MET A 58 32.39 -10.43 6.24
N GLN A 59 32.08 -9.51 5.32
CA GLN A 59 31.83 -8.12 5.67
C GLN A 59 30.56 -7.97 6.51
N VAL A 60 29.48 -8.64 6.15
CA VAL A 60 28.21 -8.64 6.89
C VAL A 60 28.40 -9.09 8.34
N ASN A 61 29.20 -10.13 8.56
CA ASN A 61 29.45 -10.70 9.88
C ASN A 61 30.59 -10.02 10.65
N SER A 62 31.29 -9.07 10.04
CA SER A 62 32.26 -8.23 10.75
C SER A 62 31.55 -7.33 11.78
N VAL A 63 32.30 -6.86 12.78
CA VAL A 63 31.78 -5.90 13.78
C VAL A 63 31.25 -4.63 13.10
N GLN A 64 31.94 -4.14 12.07
CA GLN A 64 31.53 -2.96 11.30
C GLN A 64 30.27 -3.23 10.48
N GLY A 65 30.17 -4.38 9.82
CA GLY A 65 28.99 -4.77 9.05
C GLY A 65 27.75 -4.94 9.92
N GLN A 66 27.88 -5.62 11.06
CA GLN A 66 26.77 -5.76 12.03
C GLN A 66 26.33 -4.41 12.59
N ARG A 67 27.29 -3.55 12.95
CA ARG A 67 27.02 -2.18 13.40
C ARG A 67 26.29 -1.37 12.32
N ALA A 68 26.75 -1.44 11.07
CA ALA A 68 26.12 -0.73 9.96
C ALA A 68 24.69 -1.22 9.71
N ARG A 69 24.46 -2.54 9.75
CA ARG A 69 23.14 -3.15 9.59
C ARG A 69 22.13 -2.64 10.61
N GLN A 70 22.55 -2.47 11.87
CA GLN A 70 21.67 -1.96 12.93
C GLN A 70 21.52 -0.44 12.86
N PHE A 71 22.62 0.28 12.63
CA PHE A 71 22.69 1.73 12.72
C PHE A 71 22.01 2.45 11.55
N LEU A 72 22.22 1.99 10.32
CA LEU A 72 21.76 2.72 9.12
C LEU A 72 20.23 2.80 9.03
N PRO A 73 19.45 1.73 9.30
CA PRO A 73 17.98 1.83 9.34
C PRO A 73 17.47 2.77 10.43
N GLN A 74 18.11 2.77 11.61
CA GLN A 74 17.76 3.70 12.68
C GLN A 74 17.99 5.16 12.27
N GLN A 75 19.17 5.46 11.70
CA GLN A 75 19.45 6.81 11.19
C GLN A 75 18.52 7.20 10.06
N LEU A 76 18.19 6.28 9.15
CA LEU A 76 17.26 6.54 8.05
C LEU A 76 15.89 6.93 8.59
N ALA A 77 15.36 6.21 9.60
CA ALA A 77 14.11 6.53 10.26
C ALA A 77 14.16 7.90 10.96
N THR A 78 15.18 8.15 11.78
CA THR A 78 15.30 9.42 12.52
C THR A 78 15.41 10.62 11.58
N LEU A 79 16.24 10.53 10.54
CA LEU A 79 16.41 11.63 9.59
C LEU A 79 15.16 11.87 8.75
N ALA A 80 14.42 10.82 8.40
CA ALA A 80 13.16 10.94 7.67
C ALA A 80 12.11 11.65 8.53
N GLY A 81 12.00 11.30 9.81
CA GLY A 81 11.10 11.96 10.77
C GLY A 81 11.47 13.42 11.00
N ASP A 82 12.74 13.71 11.30
CA ASP A 82 13.21 15.09 11.49
C ASP A 82 12.96 15.95 10.24
N LEU A 83 13.20 15.41 9.03
CA LEU A 83 12.95 16.15 7.79
C LEU A 83 11.46 16.33 7.51
N SER A 84 10.62 15.33 7.79
CA SER A 84 9.18 15.48 7.63
C SER A 84 8.60 16.52 8.57
N ASP A 85 9.07 16.59 9.82
CA ASP A 85 8.65 17.59 10.79
C ASP A 85 8.93 19.01 10.28
N GLU A 86 10.14 19.26 9.76
CA GLU A 86 10.51 20.55 9.16
C GLU A 86 9.64 20.89 7.94
N LEU A 87 9.40 19.93 7.05
CA LEU A 87 8.58 20.12 5.85
C LEU A 87 7.11 20.40 6.21
N LEU A 88 6.56 19.66 7.18
CA LEU A 88 5.21 19.85 7.67
C LEU A 88 5.08 21.21 8.37
N ASN A 89 6.00 21.58 9.25
CA ASN A 89 6.00 22.88 9.95
C ASN A 89 6.06 24.06 8.98
N ALA A 90 6.93 23.99 7.96
CA ALA A 90 6.98 25.00 6.91
C ALA A 90 5.62 25.16 6.20
N PHE A 91 4.88 24.06 6.06
CA PHE A 91 3.56 24.05 5.44
C PHE A 91 2.46 24.62 6.34
N TYR A 92 2.47 24.33 7.65
CA TYR A 92 1.50 24.88 8.61
C TYR A 92 1.70 26.38 8.89
N GLY A 93 2.88 26.92 8.61
CA GLY A 93 3.23 28.33 8.89
C GLY A 93 2.36 29.35 8.15
N GLU A 94 1.82 29.01 6.98
CA GLU A 94 0.99 29.90 6.18
C GLU A 94 -0.45 29.37 6.03
N ASN A 95 -1.41 29.98 6.74
CA ASN A 95 -2.84 29.65 6.60
C ASN A 95 -3.46 30.21 5.31
N THR A 96 -2.85 29.94 4.16
CA THR A 96 -3.28 30.43 2.85
C THR A 96 -4.61 29.80 2.44
N GLY A 97 -4.80 28.50 2.70
CA GLY A 97 -6.07 27.80 2.48
C GLY A 97 -7.24 28.45 3.22
N GLY A 98 -7.08 28.72 4.52
CA GLY A 98 -8.09 29.41 5.33
C GLY A 98 -8.40 30.83 4.85
N LYS A 99 -7.40 31.58 4.36
CA LYS A 99 -7.63 32.91 3.76
C LYS A 99 -8.44 32.84 2.46
N LEU A 100 -8.14 31.87 1.59
CA LEU A 100 -8.89 31.63 0.35
C LEU A 100 -10.33 31.24 0.66
N GLN A 101 -10.51 30.31 1.60
CA GLN A 101 -11.81 29.87 2.10
C GLN A 101 -12.66 31.05 2.60
N TRP A 102 -12.11 31.86 3.50
CA TRP A 102 -12.80 33.02 4.06
C TRP A 102 -13.24 34.03 2.98
N ARG A 103 -12.43 34.25 1.94
CA ARG A 103 -12.79 35.13 0.82
C ARG A 103 -13.93 34.58 -0.01
N MET A 104 -13.96 33.27 -0.26
CA MET A 104 -15.09 32.64 -0.96
C MET A 104 -16.37 32.73 -0.14
N ASP A 105 -16.29 32.50 1.17
CA ASP A 105 -17.45 32.62 2.06
C ASP A 105 -18.00 34.05 2.08
N ALA A 106 -17.12 35.06 2.16
CA ALA A 106 -17.51 36.48 2.09
C ALA A 106 -18.14 36.84 0.73
N ALA A 107 -17.57 36.36 -0.38
CA ALA A 107 -18.12 36.60 -1.72
C ALA A 107 -19.48 35.91 -1.91
N ALA A 108 -19.64 34.69 -1.41
CA ALA A 108 -20.91 33.95 -1.47
C ALA A 108 -22.01 34.66 -0.66
N ALA A 109 -21.70 35.15 0.55
CA ALA A 109 -22.63 35.91 1.37
C ALA A 109 -23.12 37.19 0.66
N ASP A 110 -22.23 37.86 -0.06
CA ASP A 110 -22.54 39.10 -0.79
C ASP A 110 -23.04 38.86 -2.22
N ARG A 111 -23.20 37.60 -2.65
CA ARG A 111 -23.54 37.20 -4.03
C ARG A 111 -22.61 37.82 -5.09
N ARG A 112 -21.34 38.03 -4.73
CA ARG A 112 -20.31 38.58 -5.61
C ARG A 112 -19.68 37.47 -6.45
N ARG A 113 -19.40 37.76 -7.72
CA ARG A 113 -18.59 36.88 -8.56
C ARG A 113 -17.13 36.96 -8.13
N MET A 114 -16.44 35.81 -8.14
CA MET A 114 -15.00 35.77 -7.89
C MET A 114 -14.24 36.36 -9.08
N THR A 115 -13.11 37.03 -8.80
CA THR A 115 -12.28 37.62 -9.84
C THR A 115 -11.35 36.57 -10.46
N PRO A 116 -10.91 36.74 -11.73
CA PRO A 116 -9.92 35.86 -12.34
C PRO A 116 -8.60 35.77 -11.56
N ASP A 117 -8.24 36.82 -10.81
CA ASP A 117 -7.05 36.84 -9.94
C ASP A 117 -7.19 35.86 -8.77
N PHE A 118 -8.39 35.68 -8.22
CA PHE A 118 -8.64 34.65 -7.21
C PHE A 118 -8.40 33.25 -7.77
N ASP A 119 -8.88 32.98 -8.99
CA ASP A 119 -8.66 31.67 -9.61
C ASP A 119 -7.17 31.41 -9.87
N ARG A 120 -6.37 32.44 -10.13
CA ARG A 120 -4.91 32.31 -10.24
C ARG A 120 -4.29 31.97 -8.89
N GLU A 121 -4.65 32.70 -7.84
CA GLU A 121 -4.16 32.48 -6.48
C GLU A 121 -4.53 31.09 -5.95
N LEU A 122 -5.76 30.63 -6.19
CA LEU A 122 -6.19 29.27 -5.86
C LEU A 122 -5.37 28.22 -6.61
N ASN A 123 -5.12 28.41 -7.91
CA ASN A 123 -4.27 27.50 -8.68
C ASN A 123 -2.83 27.47 -8.17
N ASP A 124 -2.27 28.63 -7.81
CA ASP A 124 -0.92 28.73 -7.26
C ASP A 124 -0.82 28.04 -5.90
N TYR A 125 -1.83 28.22 -5.05
CA TYR A 125 -1.95 27.48 -3.78
C TYR A 125 -2.01 25.96 -3.99
N LEU A 126 -2.87 25.48 -4.89
CA LEU A 126 -3.02 24.04 -5.18
C LEU A 126 -1.72 23.43 -5.75
N ARG A 127 -1.00 24.17 -6.61
CA ARG A 127 0.32 23.75 -7.11
C ARG A 127 1.38 23.73 -6.01
N GLY A 128 1.37 24.72 -5.12
CA GLY A 128 2.26 24.76 -3.95
C GLY A 128 2.01 23.60 -2.98
N LEU A 129 0.73 23.26 -2.78
CA LEU A 129 0.29 22.09 -2.00
C LEU A 129 0.85 20.80 -2.60
N ASP A 130 0.61 20.53 -3.89
CA ASP A 130 1.17 19.35 -4.57
C ASP A 130 2.70 19.32 -4.53
N GLY A 131 3.35 20.47 -4.74
CA GLY A 131 4.80 20.59 -4.71
C GLY A 131 5.40 20.27 -3.35
N THR A 132 4.72 20.63 -2.27
CA THR A 132 5.18 20.35 -0.91
C THR A 132 4.91 18.90 -0.52
N LEU A 133 3.73 18.37 -0.85
CA LEU A 133 3.40 16.97 -0.58
C LEU A 133 4.34 16.00 -1.33
N ARG A 134 4.82 16.38 -2.53
CA ARG A 134 5.87 15.61 -3.23
C ARG A 134 7.21 15.59 -2.49
N GLN A 135 7.53 16.62 -1.71
CA GLN A 135 8.76 16.64 -0.93
C GLN A 135 8.73 15.67 0.27
N LEU A 136 7.53 15.22 0.69
CA LEU A 136 7.37 14.19 1.71
C LEU A 136 7.59 12.77 1.18
N GLU A 137 7.48 12.54 -0.15
CA GLU A 137 7.60 11.20 -0.75
C GLU A 137 8.93 10.50 -0.39
N PRO A 138 10.11 11.16 -0.48
CA PRO A 138 11.38 10.55 -0.07
C PRO A 138 11.43 10.18 1.42
N CYS A 139 10.78 10.96 2.29
CA CYS A 139 10.72 10.68 3.73
C CYS A 139 9.83 9.45 4.00
N MET A 140 8.65 9.38 3.37
CA MET A 140 7.75 8.24 3.50
C MET A 140 8.39 6.94 3.00
N ASP A 141 9.09 7.00 1.86
CA ASP A 141 9.82 5.86 1.31
C ASP A 141 10.96 5.41 2.22
N ALA A 142 11.76 6.35 2.70
CA ALA A 142 12.84 6.09 3.64
C ALA A 142 12.32 5.44 4.94
N MET A 143 11.20 5.96 5.47
CA MET A 143 10.58 5.43 6.67
C MET A 143 10.04 4.02 6.46
N SER A 144 9.35 3.76 5.33
CA SER A 144 8.85 2.43 4.96
C SER A 144 10.00 1.40 4.86
N VAL A 145 11.12 1.78 4.23
CA VAL A 145 12.32 0.93 4.15
C VAL A 145 12.91 0.67 5.53
N ALA A 146 13.03 1.69 6.37
CA ALA A 146 13.56 1.56 7.72
C ALA A 146 12.69 0.64 8.60
N ILE A 147 11.36 0.81 8.56
CA ILE A 147 10.40 -0.03 9.28
C ILE A 147 10.53 -1.50 8.87
N LYS A 148 10.57 -1.78 7.56
CA LYS A 148 10.74 -3.15 7.05
C LYS A 148 12.06 -3.76 7.47
N SER A 149 13.15 -2.99 7.37
CA SER A 149 14.48 -3.45 7.76
C SER A 149 14.55 -3.77 9.26
N MET A 150 14.17 -2.83 10.11
CA MET A 150 14.17 -3.02 11.57
C MET A 150 13.18 -4.10 12.01
N GLY A 151 12.02 -4.21 11.37
CA GLY A 151 11.00 -5.22 11.68
C GLY A 151 11.44 -6.67 11.50
N THR A 152 12.57 -6.92 10.83
CA THR A 152 13.17 -8.25 10.66
C THR A 152 14.34 -8.53 11.61
N MET A 153 14.76 -7.55 12.40
CA MET A 153 15.90 -7.66 13.32
C MET A 153 15.47 -8.29 14.64
N GLU A 154 16.30 -9.20 15.16
CA GLU A 154 16.06 -9.85 16.45
C GLU A 154 16.35 -8.89 17.61
N GLU A 155 17.27 -7.95 17.40
CA GLU A 155 17.73 -6.96 18.37
C GLU A 155 16.61 -6.04 18.86
N VAL A 156 15.56 -5.80 18.05
CA VAL A 156 14.37 -5.03 18.46
C VAL A 156 13.71 -5.60 19.71
N LYS A 157 13.86 -6.90 19.97
CA LYS A 157 13.27 -7.56 21.14
C LYS A 157 14.05 -7.29 22.43
N THR A 158 15.34 -6.95 22.30
CA THR A 158 16.29 -6.79 23.41
C THR A 158 16.76 -5.36 23.61
N ASP A 159 16.73 -4.53 22.56
CA ASP A 159 17.16 -3.15 22.55
C ASP A 159 15.94 -2.21 22.61
N ALA A 160 15.78 -1.55 23.76
CA ALA A 160 14.66 -0.64 23.99
C ALA A 160 14.73 0.64 23.13
N ASP A 161 15.94 1.10 22.79
CA ASP A 161 16.13 2.30 21.97
C ASP A 161 15.72 1.99 20.53
N MET A 162 16.14 0.84 20.01
CA MET A 162 15.74 0.38 18.68
C MET A 162 14.22 0.15 18.59
N ALA A 163 13.60 -0.45 19.61
CA ALA A 163 12.16 -0.59 19.69
C ALA A 163 11.45 0.77 19.73
N GLY A 164 11.99 1.74 20.47
CA GLY A 164 11.50 3.13 20.52
C GLY A 164 11.56 3.82 19.17
N ILE A 165 12.69 3.70 18.45
CA ILE A 165 12.87 4.26 17.11
C ILE A 165 11.90 3.62 16.11
N LEU A 166 11.77 2.29 16.11
CA LEU A 166 10.81 1.60 15.25
C LEU A 166 9.37 2.03 15.54
N LYS A 167 9.01 2.15 16.82
CA LYS A 167 7.68 2.62 17.22
C LYS A 167 7.39 4.03 16.68
N ARG A 168 8.34 4.96 16.87
CA ARG A 168 8.22 6.33 16.36
C ARG A 168 8.12 6.34 14.83
N ALA A 169 9.00 5.61 14.14
CA ALA A 169 9.00 5.51 12.68
C ALA A 169 7.64 5.10 12.10
N VAL A 170 6.96 4.12 12.73
CA VAL A 170 5.61 3.71 12.31
C VAL A 170 4.60 4.85 12.48
N VAL A 171 4.63 5.56 13.61
CA VAL A 171 3.71 6.68 13.88
C VAL A 171 3.96 7.83 12.89
N ASP A 172 5.22 8.24 12.72
CA ASP A 172 5.63 9.33 11.83
C ASP A 172 5.25 9.02 10.36
N LEU A 173 5.37 7.76 9.92
CA LEU A 173 4.90 7.35 8.58
C LEU A 173 3.38 7.49 8.44
N THR A 174 2.61 7.02 9.43
CA THR A 174 1.16 7.15 9.41
C THR A 174 0.75 8.62 9.43
N GLU A 175 1.40 9.45 10.24
CA GLU A 175 1.19 10.90 10.31
C GLU A 175 1.39 11.57 8.95
N MET A 176 2.53 11.34 8.29
CA MET A 176 2.81 11.92 6.97
C MET A 176 1.72 11.59 5.94
N ARG A 177 1.27 10.32 5.92
CA ARG A 177 0.26 9.84 4.97
C ARG A 177 -1.13 10.43 5.27
N LEU A 178 -1.54 10.48 6.53
CA LEU A 178 -2.82 11.08 6.92
C LEU A 178 -2.84 12.59 6.63
N ASN A 179 -1.78 13.32 6.98
CA ASN A 179 -1.67 14.74 6.66
C ASN A 179 -1.75 14.98 5.15
N ARG A 180 -1.09 14.14 4.33
CA ARG A 180 -1.20 14.22 2.87
C ARG A 180 -2.65 14.09 2.38
N ILE A 181 -3.41 13.14 2.94
CA ILE A 181 -4.82 12.93 2.60
C ILE A 181 -5.67 14.14 2.99
N GLU A 182 -5.51 14.63 4.22
CA GLU A 182 -6.22 15.81 4.72
C GLU A 182 -5.99 17.03 3.83
N ARG A 183 -4.75 17.22 3.34
CA ARG A 183 -4.42 18.32 2.43
C ARG A 183 -5.08 18.19 1.06
N HIS A 184 -5.11 16.99 0.50
CA HIS A 184 -5.87 16.77 -0.73
C HIS A 184 -7.37 16.99 -0.53
N LEU A 185 -7.94 16.60 0.63
CA LEU A 185 -9.34 16.88 0.97
C LEU A 185 -9.61 18.38 1.11
N GLU A 186 -8.70 19.14 1.73
CA GLU A 186 -8.79 20.60 1.80
C GLU A 186 -8.77 21.25 0.40
N GLY A 187 -7.85 20.81 -0.47
CA GLY A 187 -7.77 21.27 -1.86
C GLY A 187 -9.05 20.97 -2.65
N ILE A 188 -9.61 19.75 -2.49
CA ILE A 188 -10.90 19.37 -3.09
C ILE A 188 -12.01 20.30 -2.59
N ARG A 189 -12.09 20.55 -1.28
CA ARG A 189 -13.12 21.42 -0.68
C ARG A 189 -13.08 22.83 -1.25
N LEU A 190 -11.89 23.42 -1.35
CA LEU A 190 -11.69 24.75 -1.93
C LEU A 190 -12.15 24.81 -3.39
N CYS A 191 -11.75 23.82 -4.20
CA CYS A 191 -12.15 23.73 -5.60
C CYS A 191 -13.67 23.54 -5.76
N LEU A 192 -14.26 22.62 -4.99
CA LEU A 192 -15.69 22.37 -4.99
C LEU A 192 -16.46 23.64 -4.68
N GLN A 193 -16.09 24.33 -3.60
CA GLN A 193 -16.74 25.57 -3.22
C GLN A 193 -16.68 26.62 -4.33
N ARG A 194 -15.51 26.78 -4.96
CA ARG A 194 -15.36 27.70 -6.08
C ARG A 194 -16.25 27.32 -7.26
N LEU A 195 -16.33 26.03 -7.61
CA LEU A 195 -17.19 25.53 -8.70
C LEU A 195 -18.68 25.67 -8.39
N TYR A 196 -19.10 25.56 -7.13
CA TYR A 196 -20.50 25.79 -6.73
C TYR A 196 -20.97 27.23 -6.91
N MET A 197 -20.04 28.18 -7.03
CA MET A 197 -20.37 29.57 -7.36
C MET A 197 -20.64 29.77 -8.86
N GLU A 198 -20.40 28.74 -9.70
CA GLU A 198 -20.65 28.81 -11.14
C GLU A 198 -22.11 28.47 -11.49
N PRO A 199 -22.87 29.41 -12.07
CA PRO A 199 -24.28 29.18 -12.40
C PRO A 199 -24.45 28.10 -13.48
N GLU A 200 -23.45 27.88 -14.33
CA GLU A 200 -23.46 26.92 -15.44
C GLU A 200 -23.46 25.45 -14.97
N LEU A 201 -23.10 25.20 -13.72
CA LEU A 201 -23.12 23.83 -13.16
C LEU A 201 -24.46 23.51 -12.47
N VAL A 202 -25.23 24.51 -12.07
CA VAL A 202 -26.45 24.30 -11.27
C VAL A 202 -27.49 23.52 -12.08
N GLY A 203 -27.93 22.38 -11.55
CA GLY A 203 -28.96 21.52 -12.17
C GLY A 203 -28.47 20.70 -13.38
N THR A 204 -27.19 20.78 -13.72
CA THR A 204 -26.60 20.01 -14.82
C THR A 204 -26.13 18.63 -14.36
N PRO A 205 -25.97 17.63 -15.25
CA PRO A 205 -25.40 16.34 -14.90
C PRO A 205 -24.02 16.46 -14.23
N ALA A 206 -23.15 17.36 -14.72
CA ALA A 206 -21.85 17.61 -14.12
C ALA A 206 -21.98 18.18 -12.70
N GLY A 207 -22.90 19.12 -12.47
CA GLY A 207 -23.15 19.67 -11.13
C GLY A 207 -23.74 18.66 -10.14
N ILE A 208 -24.58 17.74 -10.60
CA ILE A 208 -25.11 16.63 -9.78
C ILE A 208 -23.97 15.69 -9.38
N ALA A 209 -23.11 15.30 -10.33
CA ALA A 209 -21.96 14.44 -10.05
C ALA A 209 -20.95 15.12 -9.10
N LEU A 210 -20.74 16.43 -9.25
CA LEU A 210 -19.92 17.23 -8.33
C LEU A 210 -20.50 17.24 -6.90
N GLY A 211 -21.83 17.20 -6.76
CA GLY A 211 -22.51 17.07 -5.46
C GLY A 211 -22.31 15.73 -4.79
N ALA A 212 -22.25 14.64 -5.55
CA ALA A 212 -21.87 13.34 -5.00
C ALA A 212 -20.44 13.39 -4.43
N LEU A 213 -19.48 13.96 -5.17
CA LEU A 213 -18.10 14.15 -4.71
C LEU A 213 -18.02 15.01 -3.43
N LYS A 214 -18.79 16.11 -3.37
CA LYS A 214 -18.85 16.96 -2.18
C LYS A 214 -19.33 16.20 -0.95
N THR A 215 -20.40 15.41 -1.09
CA THR A 215 -20.95 14.62 0.02
C THR A 215 -19.92 13.61 0.54
N LEU A 216 -19.23 12.92 -0.36
CA LEU A 216 -18.21 11.92 0.01
C LEU A 216 -16.94 12.51 0.64
N THR A 217 -16.64 13.79 0.40
CA THR A 217 -15.44 14.47 0.93
C THR A 217 -15.74 15.39 2.11
N ALA A 218 -17.00 15.56 2.48
CA ALA A 218 -17.42 16.42 3.60
C ALA A 218 -17.11 15.79 4.96
N ASP A 219 -17.49 14.53 5.16
CA ASP A 219 -17.28 13.78 6.40
C ASP A 219 -16.26 12.67 6.17
N HIS A 220 -15.03 12.90 6.62
CA HIS A 220 -13.87 12.05 6.36
C HIS A 220 -13.23 11.52 7.65
N GLU A 221 -13.81 11.80 8.81
CA GLU A 221 -13.27 11.35 10.11
C GLU A 221 -13.25 9.82 10.19
N GLU A 222 -14.32 9.17 9.74
CA GLU A 222 -14.42 7.71 9.74
C GLU A 222 -13.39 7.07 8.79
N MET A 223 -13.17 7.68 7.63
CA MET A 223 -12.15 7.26 6.67
C MET A 223 -10.74 7.40 7.24
N LEU A 224 -10.41 8.54 7.86
CA LEU A 224 -9.12 8.77 8.51
C LEU A 224 -8.89 7.77 9.67
N ASN A 225 -9.93 7.49 10.46
CA ASN A 225 -9.87 6.49 11.53
C ASN A 225 -9.65 5.05 11.03
N ALA A 226 -10.16 4.72 9.84
CA ALA A 226 -9.87 3.44 9.20
C ALA A 226 -8.42 3.40 8.70
N LEU A 227 -7.98 4.46 8.01
CA LEU A 227 -6.63 4.62 7.48
C LEU A 227 -5.56 4.60 8.58
N ASP A 228 -5.76 5.31 9.69
CA ASP A 228 -4.83 5.36 10.82
C ASP A 228 -4.47 3.95 11.34
N VAL A 229 -5.46 3.07 11.45
CA VAL A 229 -5.22 1.67 11.85
C VAL A 229 -4.67 0.81 10.73
N LEU A 230 -5.16 0.98 9.50
CA LEU A 230 -4.72 0.17 8.37
C LEU A 230 -3.29 0.50 7.94
N LEU A 231 -2.85 1.75 8.08
CA LEU A 231 -1.48 2.18 7.80
C LEU A 231 -0.51 1.81 8.92
N ASP A 232 -0.97 1.74 10.17
CA ASP A 232 -0.10 1.39 11.30
C ASP A 232 0.42 -0.05 11.17
N ALA A 233 1.72 -0.20 10.94
CA ALA A 233 2.37 -1.50 10.75
C ALA A 233 2.30 -2.40 11.99
N ARG A 234 2.01 -1.86 13.17
CA ARG A 234 1.88 -2.60 14.43
C ARG A 234 0.46 -3.16 14.61
N ALA A 235 -0.52 -2.55 13.95
CA ALA A 235 -1.91 -2.99 14.03
C ALA A 235 -2.12 -4.30 13.25
N PRO A 236 -2.90 -5.25 13.79
CA PRO A 236 -3.31 -6.41 13.00
C PRO A 236 -4.18 -5.95 11.81
N ILE A 237 -4.18 -6.73 10.74
CA ILE A 237 -5.11 -6.53 9.63
C ILE A 237 -6.53 -6.63 10.19
N SER A 238 -7.33 -5.57 10.02
CA SER A 238 -8.74 -5.54 10.40
C SER A 238 -9.58 -5.70 9.14
N PRO A 239 -10.21 -6.87 8.90
CA PRO A 239 -11.02 -7.11 7.72
C PRO A 239 -12.18 -6.11 7.60
N ASP A 240 -12.81 -5.76 8.72
CA ASP A 240 -13.94 -4.82 8.76
C ASP A 240 -13.51 -3.41 8.30
N LYS A 241 -12.40 -2.90 8.85
CA LYS A 241 -11.85 -1.60 8.44
C LYS A 241 -11.37 -1.62 6.99
N ALA A 242 -10.76 -2.71 6.54
CA ALA A 242 -10.33 -2.86 5.15
C ALA A 242 -11.54 -2.86 4.19
N ALA A 243 -12.59 -3.61 4.54
CA ALA A 243 -13.84 -3.65 3.79
C ALA A 243 -14.52 -2.28 3.74
N GLN A 244 -14.53 -1.56 4.86
CA GLN A 244 -15.04 -0.19 4.93
C GLN A 244 -14.24 0.76 4.04
N LEU A 245 -12.91 0.76 4.15
CA LEU A 245 -12.05 1.63 3.37
C LEU A 245 -12.19 1.36 1.87
N GLN A 246 -12.27 0.09 1.45
CA GLN A 246 -12.50 -0.27 0.06
C GLN A 246 -13.86 0.25 -0.46
N ARG A 247 -14.94 0.16 0.33
CA ARG A 247 -16.24 0.73 -0.07
C ARG A 247 -16.16 2.25 -0.27
N GLN A 248 -15.45 2.94 0.62
CA GLN A 248 -15.25 4.39 0.51
C GLN A 248 -14.41 4.74 -0.72
N LEU A 249 -13.37 3.95 -1.01
CA LEU A 249 -12.53 4.10 -2.19
C LEU A 249 -13.33 3.93 -3.48
N ASP A 250 -14.12 2.85 -3.58
CA ASP A 250 -14.97 2.57 -4.75
C ASP A 250 -16.01 3.68 -4.95
N ALA A 251 -16.64 4.17 -3.87
CA ALA A 251 -17.60 5.26 -3.93
C ALA A 251 -16.95 6.58 -4.40
N LEU A 252 -15.77 6.91 -3.88
CA LEU A 252 -15.03 8.11 -4.24
C LEU A 252 -14.61 8.09 -5.72
N LEU A 253 -14.01 6.99 -6.17
CA LEU A 253 -13.60 6.81 -7.57
C LEU A 253 -14.82 6.78 -8.52
N GLY A 254 -15.90 6.10 -8.12
CA GLY A 254 -17.15 6.06 -8.89
C GLY A 254 -17.74 7.45 -9.09
N ALA A 255 -17.82 8.26 -8.03
CA ALA A 255 -18.29 9.65 -8.11
C ALA A 255 -17.38 10.53 -8.98
N ALA A 256 -16.06 10.36 -8.87
CA ALA A 256 -15.10 11.09 -9.69
C ALA A 256 -15.23 10.74 -11.18
N ARG A 257 -15.36 9.46 -11.52
CA ARG A 257 -15.59 8.98 -12.89
C ARG A 257 -16.91 9.48 -13.45
N ALA A 258 -17.99 9.41 -12.66
CA ALA A 258 -19.29 9.96 -13.06
C ALA A 258 -19.19 11.46 -13.38
N PHE A 259 -18.40 12.22 -12.62
CA PHE A 259 -18.14 13.62 -12.90
C PHE A 259 -17.31 13.82 -14.18
N VAL A 260 -16.25 13.03 -14.41
CA VAL A 260 -15.46 13.05 -15.65
C VAL A 260 -16.34 12.82 -16.88
N GLU A 261 -17.21 11.80 -16.83
CA GLU A 261 -18.12 11.48 -17.92
C GLU A 261 -19.13 12.59 -18.18
N ALA A 262 -19.79 13.07 -17.12
CA ALA A 262 -20.79 14.13 -17.21
C ALA A 262 -20.19 15.45 -17.72
N ALA A 263 -19.04 15.87 -17.18
CA ALA A 263 -18.35 17.08 -17.58
C ALA A 263 -17.74 16.94 -18.99
N GLY A 264 -17.17 15.77 -19.31
CA GLY A 264 -16.65 15.47 -20.64
C GLY A 264 -17.71 15.60 -21.72
N ALA A 265 -18.92 15.09 -21.47
CA ALA A 265 -20.06 15.25 -22.39
C ALA A 265 -20.56 16.70 -22.45
N GLN A 266 -20.72 17.35 -21.31
CA GLN A 266 -21.30 18.70 -21.18
C GLN A 266 -20.41 19.79 -21.79
N PHE A 267 -19.09 19.62 -21.74
CA PHE A 267 -18.10 20.57 -22.24
C PHE A 267 -17.28 19.97 -23.41
N SER A 268 -17.93 19.12 -24.22
CA SER A 268 -17.33 18.49 -25.41
C SER A 268 -17.31 19.45 -26.60
N SER A 269 -16.32 20.34 -26.67
CA SER A 269 -16.17 21.24 -27.80
C SER A 269 -14.75 21.19 -28.35
N GLU A 270 -14.62 20.86 -29.65
CA GLU A 270 -13.36 20.83 -30.41
C GLU A 270 -12.72 22.23 -30.59
N GLY A 271 -13.36 23.29 -30.08
CA GLY A 271 -12.91 24.67 -30.19
C GLY A 271 -13.05 25.45 -28.89
N ASP A 272 -12.48 24.97 -27.78
CA ASP A 272 -12.66 25.65 -26.50
C ASP A 272 -11.57 26.66 -26.13
N ASP A 273 -12.09 27.82 -25.77
CA ASP A 273 -11.48 28.87 -24.98
C ASP A 273 -11.13 28.30 -23.57
N PRO A 274 -9.85 28.28 -23.16
CA PRO A 274 -9.38 27.65 -21.92
C PRO A 274 -9.86 28.34 -20.61
N TYR A 275 -10.85 29.22 -20.67
CA TYR A 275 -11.27 30.08 -19.56
C TYR A 275 -12.44 29.56 -18.72
N ILE A 276 -13.09 28.45 -19.07
CA ILE A 276 -14.18 27.89 -18.25
C ILE A 276 -13.61 27.39 -16.90
N PRO A 277 -14.05 27.93 -15.75
CA PRO A 277 -13.52 27.57 -14.43
C PRO A 277 -13.61 26.07 -14.13
N THR A 278 -14.66 25.40 -14.62
CA THR A 278 -14.82 23.95 -14.54
C THR A 278 -13.66 23.20 -15.17
N VAL A 279 -13.28 23.53 -16.41
CA VAL A 279 -12.18 22.86 -17.13
C VAL A 279 -10.82 23.13 -16.47
N ARG A 280 -10.67 24.27 -15.77
CA ARG A 280 -9.43 24.64 -15.06
C ARG A 280 -9.29 23.98 -13.68
N LEU A 281 -10.37 23.92 -12.89
CA LEU A 281 -10.32 23.47 -11.49
C LEU A 281 -10.67 22.00 -11.31
N ALA A 282 -11.51 21.43 -12.18
CA ALA A 282 -11.85 20.01 -12.13
C ALA A 282 -10.60 19.10 -12.17
N PRO A 283 -9.54 19.40 -12.96
CA PRO A 283 -8.31 18.64 -12.89
C PRO A 283 -7.68 18.58 -11.49
N HIS A 284 -7.73 19.66 -10.71
CA HIS A 284 -7.16 19.67 -9.36
C HIS A 284 -7.96 18.78 -8.39
N ILE A 285 -9.29 18.77 -8.51
CA ILE A 285 -10.16 17.88 -7.74
C ILE A 285 -9.82 16.42 -8.07
N LEU A 286 -9.79 16.09 -9.36
CA LEU A 286 -9.57 14.75 -9.83
C LEU A 286 -8.15 14.24 -9.50
N HIS A 287 -7.14 15.10 -9.61
CA HIS A 287 -5.78 14.79 -9.16
C HIS A 287 -5.74 14.47 -7.66
N SER A 288 -6.39 15.30 -6.84
CA SER A 288 -6.45 15.10 -5.40
C SER A 288 -7.20 13.81 -5.03
N VAL A 289 -8.29 13.51 -5.71
CA VAL A 289 -9.01 12.22 -5.56
C VAL A 289 -8.10 11.05 -5.91
N ALA A 290 -7.35 11.12 -7.01
CA ALA A 290 -6.42 10.07 -7.42
C ALA A 290 -5.33 9.84 -6.36
N ARG A 291 -4.82 10.92 -5.73
CA ARG A 291 -3.83 10.84 -4.66
C ARG A 291 -4.39 10.19 -3.39
N ILE A 292 -5.59 10.59 -2.97
CA ILE A 292 -6.28 9.98 -1.83
C ILE A 292 -6.53 8.50 -2.11
N ALA A 293 -7.04 8.16 -3.30
CA ALA A 293 -7.27 6.80 -3.72
C ALA A 293 -5.98 5.95 -3.67
N GLY A 294 -4.85 6.49 -4.13
CA GLY A 294 -3.55 5.83 -4.02
C GLY A 294 -3.13 5.53 -2.58
N GLU A 295 -3.32 6.48 -1.66
CA GLU A 295 -3.03 6.25 -0.23
C GLU A 295 -3.98 5.22 0.40
N MET A 296 -5.25 5.18 -0.02
CA MET A 296 -6.22 4.16 0.42
C MET A 296 -5.84 2.77 -0.09
N GLU A 297 -5.45 2.65 -1.38
CA GLU A 297 -4.94 1.40 -1.97
C GLU A 297 -3.68 0.92 -1.23
N ASP A 298 -2.74 1.82 -0.97
CA ASP A 298 -1.53 1.52 -0.18
C ASP A 298 -1.87 1.04 1.24
N ALA A 299 -2.87 1.63 1.90
CA ALA A 299 -3.29 1.24 3.25
C ALA A 299 -3.85 -0.18 3.29
N LEU A 300 -4.59 -0.60 2.27
CA LEU A 300 -5.10 -1.97 2.12
C LEU A 300 -3.96 -2.98 1.89
N GLY A 301 -2.87 -2.52 1.27
CA GLY A 301 -1.65 -3.29 1.01
C GLY A 301 -0.53 -3.12 2.05
N ALA A 302 -0.76 -2.35 3.13
CA ALA A 302 0.31 -1.88 3.98
C ALA A 302 1.07 -3.02 4.67
N TYR A 303 2.40 -2.89 4.72
CA TYR A 303 3.26 -3.85 5.40
C TYR A 303 2.95 -3.92 6.90
N LYS A 304 2.87 -5.14 7.44
CA LYS A 304 2.65 -5.40 8.86
C LYS A 304 3.88 -6.01 9.51
N LEU A 305 4.21 -5.53 10.71
CA LEU A 305 5.31 -6.05 11.51
C LEU A 305 5.02 -7.48 11.99
N PRO A 306 6.05 -8.33 12.14
CA PRO A 306 5.87 -9.67 12.71
C PRO A 306 5.26 -9.62 14.12
N PRO A 307 4.34 -10.54 14.48
CA PRO A 307 3.71 -10.55 15.81
C PRO A 307 4.71 -10.66 16.98
N SER A 308 5.89 -11.22 16.74
CA SER A 308 6.99 -11.27 17.71
C SER A 308 7.52 -9.88 18.04
N VAL A 309 7.66 -9.00 17.04
CA VAL A 309 8.14 -7.62 17.19
C VAL A 309 7.05 -6.71 17.76
N VAL A 310 5.81 -6.85 17.31
CA VAL A 310 4.66 -6.01 17.76
C VAL A 310 4.52 -5.96 19.28
N ARG A 311 4.85 -7.05 19.99
CA ARG A 311 4.83 -7.11 21.46
C ARG A 311 5.76 -6.11 22.14
N HIS A 312 6.84 -5.71 21.47
CA HIS A 312 7.85 -4.80 21.99
C HIS A 312 7.64 -3.34 21.57
N VAL A 313 6.72 -3.08 20.61
CA VAL A 313 6.47 -1.73 20.06
C VAL A 313 5.02 -1.25 20.26
N GLN A 314 4.35 -1.73 21.31
CA GLN A 314 2.95 -1.39 21.61
C GLN A 314 2.76 0.11 21.96
N GLY A 315 1.52 0.59 21.83
CA GLY A 315 1.16 1.97 22.12
C GLY A 315 -0.17 2.37 21.50
N THR A 316 -0.29 3.63 21.15
CA THR A 316 -1.40 4.15 20.34
C THR A 316 -0.94 4.39 18.91
N THR A 317 -1.89 4.35 17.98
CA THR A 317 -1.74 4.90 16.63
C THR A 317 -1.54 6.42 16.69
N TYR A 318 -1.37 7.04 15.52
CA TYR A 318 -1.26 8.50 15.42
C TYR A 318 -2.51 9.19 15.97
N MET A 319 -3.71 8.73 15.57
CA MET A 319 -4.98 9.28 16.07
C MET A 319 -5.38 8.75 17.47
N GLY A 320 -4.45 8.15 18.22
CA GLY A 320 -4.70 7.77 19.61
C GLY A 320 -5.43 6.44 19.83
N GLN A 321 -5.65 5.63 18.77
CA GLN A 321 -6.30 4.32 18.91
C GLN A 321 -5.34 3.31 19.53
N ALA A 322 -5.78 2.54 20.52
CA ALA A 322 -4.90 1.59 21.22
C ALA A 322 -4.52 0.38 20.33
N ILE A 323 -3.23 0.04 20.29
CA ILE A 323 -2.68 -1.13 19.59
C ILE A 323 -2.06 -2.12 20.59
N GLY A 324 -2.47 -3.39 20.54
CA GLY A 324 -1.92 -4.48 21.36
C GLY A 324 -2.89 -5.01 22.42
N ARG A 325 -2.37 -5.59 23.52
CA ARG A 325 -3.19 -6.28 24.56
C ARG A 325 -4.26 -5.40 25.20
N HIS A 326 -4.10 -4.08 25.16
CA HIS A 326 -5.07 -3.12 25.69
C HIS A 326 -6.29 -2.89 24.77
N ALA A 327 -6.22 -3.25 23.48
CA ALA A 327 -7.37 -3.16 22.57
C ALA A 327 -8.44 -4.23 22.88
N ALA A 328 -8.04 -5.38 23.44
CA ALA A 328 -8.96 -6.49 23.76
C ALA A 328 -9.80 -6.28 25.03
N ILE A 329 -9.60 -5.19 25.79
CA ILE A 329 -10.27 -4.98 27.09
C ILE A 329 -11.55 -4.13 26.98
N ARG A 330 -11.86 -3.54 25.82
CA ARG A 330 -13.11 -2.77 25.65
C ARG A 330 -14.11 -3.52 24.78
N HIS A 331 -14.81 -4.48 25.38
CA HIS A 331 -16.14 -4.86 24.90
C HIS A 331 -17.20 -3.90 25.49
N PRO A 332 -18.23 -3.52 24.73
CA PRO A 332 -19.28 -2.60 25.16
C PRO A 332 -20.32 -3.36 25.99
N ALA A 333 -20.11 -3.41 27.31
CA ALA A 333 -21.15 -3.85 28.24
C ALA A 333 -21.25 -2.97 29.49
N ASP A 334 -20.23 -2.17 29.82
CA ASP A 334 -20.22 -1.36 31.05
C ASP A 334 -20.31 0.14 30.74
N SER A 335 -21.41 0.56 30.12
CA SER A 335 -21.76 1.98 30.04
C SER A 335 -23.24 2.15 30.34
N VAL A 336 -23.61 1.92 31.60
CA VAL A 336 -24.79 2.51 32.22
C VAL A 336 -24.40 2.99 33.62
N GLU A 337 -24.49 4.32 33.78
CA GLU A 337 -24.70 5.09 35.02
C GLU A 337 -23.74 4.92 36.20
N SER A 338 -23.01 5.99 36.52
CA SER A 338 -23.38 6.79 37.70
C SER A 338 -22.65 8.14 37.70
N ALA A 339 -23.43 9.22 37.61
CA ALA A 339 -22.97 10.58 37.87
C ALA A 339 -23.11 10.90 39.37
N GLY A 340 -21.97 11.23 39.99
CA GLY A 340 -21.78 12.21 41.07
C GLY A 340 -22.60 12.15 42.37
N LYS A 341 -21.90 12.01 43.52
CA LYS A 341 -21.84 13.06 44.56
C LYS A 341 -20.93 12.74 45.75
N MET A 342 -20.12 13.76 46.07
CA MET A 342 -19.72 14.30 47.38
C MET A 342 -18.96 13.47 48.44
N GLU A 343 -17.89 14.13 48.86
CA GLU A 343 -16.88 13.88 49.88
C GLU A 343 -17.38 14.22 51.31
N VAL A 344 -17.15 13.35 52.30
CA VAL A 344 -16.92 13.68 53.73
C VAL A 344 -16.13 12.52 54.40
N ALA A 345 -15.07 12.84 55.14
CA ALA A 345 -14.38 11.99 56.14
C ALA A 345 -14.57 12.60 57.56
N PRO A 346 -14.11 12.05 58.71
CA PRO A 346 -13.43 10.78 59.01
C PRO A 346 -14.01 10.02 60.27
N ASP A 347 -13.50 8.82 60.61
CA ASP A 347 -12.77 8.45 61.87
C ASP A 347 -12.67 6.90 62.12
N ARG A 348 -11.61 6.48 62.83
CA ARG A 348 -10.99 5.14 63.09
C ARG A 348 -11.79 4.09 63.94
N PRO A 349 -11.25 2.89 64.32
CA PRO A 349 -10.46 1.84 63.62
C PRO A 349 -10.90 0.36 63.90
N ALA A 350 -10.45 -0.59 63.05
CA ALA A 350 -10.07 -2.04 63.24
C ALA A 350 -10.91 -3.00 64.16
N PRO A 351 -11.00 -4.35 63.91
CA PRO A 351 -9.82 -5.20 63.60
C PRO A 351 -10.02 -6.59 62.88
N VAL A 352 -8.86 -7.21 62.58
CA VAL A 352 -8.48 -8.65 62.44
C VAL A 352 -8.97 -9.54 61.24
N ALA A 353 -7.95 -10.07 60.56
CA ALA A 353 -7.73 -11.24 59.67
C ALA A 353 -8.60 -12.52 59.90
N PRO A 354 -8.56 -13.60 59.04
CA PRO A 354 -7.47 -14.01 58.14
C PRO A 354 -7.81 -14.66 56.77
N GLN A 355 -6.76 -14.75 55.94
CA GLN A 355 -6.65 -15.64 54.78
C GLN A 355 -6.79 -17.11 55.16
N ARG A 356 -7.53 -17.90 54.36
CA ARG A 356 -7.31 -19.35 54.30
C ARG A 356 -7.66 -19.96 52.93
N ARG A 357 -6.64 -20.63 52.40
CA ARG A 357 -6.64 -21.58 51.28
C ARG A 357 -7.64 -22.73 51.45
N LYS A 358 -8.12 -23.28 50.33
CA LYS A 358 -8.42 -24.71 50.10
C LYS A 358 -7.76 -25.07 48.75
N ALA A 359 -6.76 -25.95 48.58
CA ALA A 359 -6.50 -27.30 49.12
C ALA A 359 -7.62 -28.26 48.70
N GLN A 360 -7.40 -29.20 47.76
CA GLN A 360 -6.85 -30.56 47.92
C GLN A 360 -7.25 -31.35 46.64
N ALA A 361 -6.65 -32.47 46.19
CA ALA A 361 -5.74 -33.42 46.79
C ALA A 361 -5.23 -34.46 45.76
N ARG A 362 -3.99 -34.92 45.99
CA ARG A 362 -3.46 -36.32 46.04
C ARG A 362 -3.41 -37.13 44.72
N SER A 363 -2.31 -37.84 44.41
CA SER A 363 -1.62 -38.81 45.28
C SER A 363 -0.15 -39.10 44.87
N ARG A 364 0.62 -39.57 45.87
CA ARG A 364 2.02 -40.07 45.85
C ARG A 364 2.09 -41.43 45.11
N VAL A 365 3.25 -41.93 44.64
CA VAL A 365 4.17 -42.79 45.43
C VAL A 365 5.45 -43.21 44.64
N HIS A 366 6.60 -43.13 45.34
CA HIS A 366 7.91 -43.84 45.31
C HIS A 366 8.83 -44.05 44.08
N ARG A 367 9.98 -43.34 44.15
CA ARG A 367 11.40 -43.83 44.33
C ARG A 367 11.92 -45.00 43.47
N LYS A 368 12.93 -44.73 42.64
CA LYS A 368 14.34 -45.15 42.82
C LYS A 368 15.26 -44.54 41.74
N ALA A 369 16.41 -44.02 42.17
CA ALA A 369 17.56 -43.78 41.30
C ALA A 369 18.32 -45.11 41.08
N PRO A 370 19.05 -45.22 39.97
CA PRO A 370 20.45 -45.61 40.06
C PRO A 370 21.38 -44.70 39.26
N GLN A 371 22.65 -44.79 39.66
CA GLN A 371 23.79 -44.00 39.22
C GLN A 371 24.21 -44.27 37.78
N SER A 372 25.00 -43.31 37.30
CA SER A 372 25.87 -43.28 36.11
C SER A 372 26.31 -44.62 35.53
N ASP A 373 26.13 -44.77 34.22
CA ASP A 373 27.17 -45.28 33.35
C ASP A 373 27.25 -44.42 32.09
N SER A 374 28.47 -43.96 31.82
CA SER A 374 28.90 -43.28 30.62
C SER A 374 28.88 -44.26 29.44
N GLY A 375 27.93 -44.06 28.52
CA GLY A 375 27.83 -44.81 27.28
C GLY A 375 27.26 -43.92 26.18
N THR A 376 28.12 -43.51 25.25
CA THR A 376 27.85 -42.70 24.06
C THR A 376 26.69 -43.31 23.26
N SER A 377 25.49 -42.71 23.35
CA SER A 377 24.31 -43.08 22.56
C SER A 377 23.77 -41.86 21.84
N THR A 378 24.31 -41.58 20.65
CA THR A 378 23.86 -40.50 19.74
C THR A 378 22.58 -40.85 18.96
N SER A 379 21.99 -42.04 19.15
CA SER A 379 20.80 -42.50 18.42
C SER A 379 19.46 -42.11 19.05
N GLY A 380 19.37 -41.96 20.38
CA GLY A 380 18.09 -41.76 21.07
C GLY A 380 17.44 -40.38 20.88
N THR A 381 18.21 -39.36 20.52
CA THR A 381 17.72 -37.99 20.26
C THR A 381 17.17 -37.81 18.85
N GLN A 382 17.61 -38.61 17.88
CA GLN A 382 17.12 -38.56 16.50
C GLN A 382 15.73 -39.20 16.38
N ASP A 383 15.48 -40.33 17.04
CA ASP A 383 14.17 -41.00 17.03
C ASP A 383 13.05 -40.15 17.64
N THR A 384 13.34 -39.43 18.72
CA THR A 384 12.36 -38.52 19.35
C THR A 384 12.08 -37.28 18.51
N ALA A 385 13.10 -36.72 17.84
CA ALA A 385 12.94 -35.60 16.93
C ALA A 385 12.15 -35.99 15.65
N CYS A 386 12.43 -37.17 15.10
CA CYS A 386 11.71 -37.73 13.95
C CYS A 386 10.22 -37.97 14.28
N GLY A 387 9.93 -38.57 15.45
CA GLY A 387 8.57 -38.75 15.94
C GLY A 387 7.81 -37.43 16.17
N ALA A 388 8.47 -36.41 16.74
CA ALA A 388 7.87 -35.10 16.96
C ALA A 388 7.53 -34.37 15.65
N LEU A 389 8.37 -34.49 14.62
CA LEU A 389 8.13 -33.90 13.30
C LEU A 389 6.96 -34.57 12.57
N LEU A 390 6.88 -35.92 12.61
CA LEU A 390 5.75 -36.67 12.04
C LEU A 390 4.43 -36.33 12.73
N GLN A 391 4.45 -36.15 14.05
CA GLN A 391 3.29 -35.73 14.83
C GLN A 391 2.87 -34.29 14.48
N MET A 392 3.81 -33.36 14.43
CA MET A 392 3.55 -31.97 14.01
C MET A 392 2.94 -31.91 12.60
N ALA A 393 3.45 -32.70 11.65
CA ALA A 393 2.91 -32.76 10.30
C ALA A 393 1.46 -33.28 10.28
N ARG A 394 1.14 -34.31 11.06
CA ARG A 394 -0.23 -34.84 11.21
C ARG A 394 -1.18 -33.83 11.83
N GLU A 395 -0.77 -33.18 12.91
CA GLU A 395 -1.56 -32.15 13.57
C GLU A 395 -1.85 -30.99 12.63
N ARG A 396 -0.87 -30.56 11.84
CA ARG A 396 -1.06 -29.52 10.82
C ARG A 396 -2.01 -29.94 9.71
N LEU A 397 -1.96 -31.21 9.29
CA LEU A 397 -2.88 -31.75 8.30
C LEU A 397 -4.33 -31.73 8.79
N GLY A 398 -4.54 -31.92 10.10
CA GLY A 398 -5.84 -31.80 10.77
C GLY A 398 -6.28 -30.36 11.08
N ALA A 399 -5.34 -29.41 11.21
CA ALA A 399 -5.64 -28.02 11.57
C ALA A 399 -6.31 -27.21 10.44
N PHE A 400 -6.14 -27.62 9.18
CA PHE A 400 -6.71 -26.93 8.02
C PHE A 400 -7.69 -27.83 7.27
N ASN A 401 -8.79 -27.22 6.82
CA ASN A 401 -9.76 -27.89 5.95
C ASN A 401 -9.09 -28.32 4.64
N ARG A 402 -9.61 -29.38 4.03
CA ARG A 402 -9.21 -29.78 2.69
C ARG A 402 -9.81 -28.79 1.67
N PRO A 403 -9.03 -28.25 0.73
CA PRO A 403 -9.59 -27.43 -0.34
C PRO A 403 -10.58 -28.25 -1.17
N PRO A 404 -11.73 -27.68 -1.57
CA PRO A 404 -12.68 -28.35 -2.44
C PRO A 404 -12.05 -28.59 -3.82
N GLN A 405 -12.51 -29.64 -4.50
CA GLN A 405 -12.16 -29.89 -5.91
C GLN A 405 -13.09 -29.14 -6.88
N ALA A 406 -14.08 -28.40 -6.36
CA ALA A 406 -14.98 -27.59 -7.18
C ALA A 406 -14.21 -26.47 -7.89
N GLY A 407 -14.62 -26.17 -9.12
CA GLY A 407 -14.03 -25.07 -9.89
C GLY A 407 -14.47 -23.71 -9.35
N VAL A 408 -13.53 -22.77 -9.27
CA VAL A 408 -13.77 -21.35 -9.08
C VAL A 408 -13.80 -20.69 -10.45
N THR A 409 -14.96 -20.17 -10.83
CA THR A 409 -15.16 -19.43 -12.08
C THR A 409 -15.53 -17.97 -11.84
N SER A 410 -15.86 -17.63 -10.59
CA SER A 410 -16.28 -16.29 -10.18
C SER A 410 -15.91 -16.02 -8.71
N LEU A 411 -16.02 -14.75 -8.30
CA LEU A 411 -15.94 -14.35 -6.89
C LEU A 411 -17.03 -15.03 -6.05
N ASP A 412 -18.23 -15.21 -6.61
CA ASP A 412 -19.35 -15.83 -5.90
C ASP A 412 -19.08 -17.30 -5.55
N ASP A 413 -18.31 -18.01 -6.38
CA ASP A 413 -17.89 -19.38 -6.07
C ASP A 413 -16.98 -19.40 -4.83
N VAL A 414 -16.06 -18.44 -4.69
CA VAL A 414 -15.20 -18.32 -3.50
C VAL A 414 -16.01 -17.94 -2.27
N VAL A 415 -16.98 -17.04 -2.40
CA VAL A 415 -17.91 -16.69 -1.33
C VAL A 415 -18.73 -17.91 -0.90
N ALA A 416 -19.21 -18.72 -1.85
CA ALA A 416 -19.95 -19.95 -1.57
C ALA A 416 -19.06 -20.99 -0.85
N VAL A 417 -17.79 -21.14 -1.26
CA VAL A 417 -16.81 -21.98 -0.57
C VAL A 417 -16.63 -21.50 0.88
N GLY A 418 -16.41 -20.20 1.09
CA GLY A 418 -16.29 -19.62 2.42
C GLY A 418 -17.52 -19.87 3.28
N ALA A 419 -18.72 -19.67 2.72
CA ALA A 419 -19.99 -19.93 3.40
C ALA A 419 -20.15 -21.40 3.79
N SER A 420 -19.80 -22.35 2.92
CA SER A 420 -19.83 -23.79 3.24
C SER A 420 -18.90 -24.17 4.40
N LEU A 421 -17.81 -23.42 4.57
CA LEU A 421 -16.83 -23.59 5.64
C LEU A 421 -17.16 -22.76 6.89
N ARG A 422 -18.31 -22.07 6.90
CA ARG A 422 -18.71 -21.12 7.93
C ARG A 422 -17.62 -20.07 8.22
N LYS A 423 -16.92 -19.65 7.18
CA LYS A 423 -15.93 -18.57 7.23
C LYS A 423 -16.60 -17.24 6.96
N ASP A 424 -16.08 -16.20 7.58
CA ASP A 424 -16.51 -14.85 7.26
C ASP A 424 -16.04 -14.48 5.85
N THR A 425 -16.98 -14.06 5.02
CA THR A 425 -16.78 -13.64 3.62
C THR A 425 -17.15 -12.17 3.41
N SER A 426 -17.46 -11.44 4.48
CA SER A 426 -17.80 -10.01 4.47
C SER A 426 -16.77 -9.18 3.68
N ALA A 427 -15.48 -9.47 3.87
CA ALA A 427 -14.39 -8.83 3.14
C ALA A 427 -14.44 -9.08 1.63
N LEU A 428 -14.88 -10.27 1.18
CA LEU A 428 -15.02 -10.60 -0.24
C LEU A 428 -16.28 -9.97 -0.86
N GLN A 429 -17.34 -9.78 -0.08
CA GLN A 429 -18.60 -9.22 -0.58
C GLN A 429 -18.45 -7.79 -1.09
N VAL A 430 -17.46 -7.04 -0.59
CA VAL A 430 -17.15 -5.67 -1.04
C VAL A 430 -16.75 -5.64 -2.51
N TYR A 431 -16.05 -6.67 -2.98
CA TYR A 431 -15.50 -6.75 -4.34
C TYR A 431 -16.50 -7.28 -5.38
N ARG A 432 -17.78 -7.43 -5.01
CA ARG A 432 -18.86 -7.80 -5.94
C ARG A 432 -19.19 -6.71 -6.95
N ASN A 433 -18.80 -5.46 -6.68
CA ASN A 433 -19.00 -4.40 -7.64
C ASN A 433 -18.19 -4.68 -8.92
N ALA A 434 -18.82 -4.48 -10.08
CA ALA A 434 -18.16 -4.59 -11.38
C ALA A 434 -17.01 -3.57 -11.52
N ASP A 435 -17.12 -2.42 -10.85
CA ASP A 435 -16.13 -1.34 -10.86
C ASP A 435 -14.90 -1.59 -9.98
N SER A 436 -14.94 -2.60 -9.09
CA SER A 436 -13.81 -2.92 -8.22
C SER A 436 -12.61 -3.42 -9.04
N ASP A 437 -11.42 -2.99 -8.64
CA ASP A 437 -10.16 -3.30 -9.33
C ASP A 437 -9.91 -4.82 -9.38
N PRO A 438 -9.73 -5.41 -10.57
CA PRO A 438 -9.62 -6.86 -10.72
C PRO A 438 -8.42 -7.48 -10.03
N LEU A 439 -7.29 -6.76 -9.95
CA LEU A 439 -6.07 -7.26 -9.29
C LEU A 439 -6.24 -7.30 -7.78
N GLU A 440 -6.94 -6.32 -7.20
CA GLU A 440 -7.23 -6.33 -5.77
C GLU A 440 -8.26 -7.41 -5.44
N VAL A 441 -9.30 -7.59 -6.28
CA VAL A 441 -10.27 -8.69 -6.09
C VAL A 441 -9.55 -10.04 -6.06
N GLY A 442 -8.71 -10.34 -7.06
CA GLY A 442 -8.01 -11.62 -7.12
C GLY A 442 -6.99 -11.80 -6.00
N ARG A 443 -6.29 -10.73 -5.58
CA ARG A 443 -5.44 -10.75 -4.37
C ARG A 443 -6.24 -11.14 -3.14
N GLN A 444 -7.40 -10.54 -2.91
CA GLN A 444 -8.23 -10.81 -1.73
C GLN A 444 -8.83 -12.21 -1.75
N MET A 445 -9.22 -12.70 -2.93
CA MET A 445 -9.65 -14.10 -3.10
C MET A 445 -8.51 -15.07 -2.71
N ARG A 446 -7.29 -14.85 -3.19
CA ARG A 446 -6.11 -15.67 -2.82
C ARG A 446 -5.81 -15.60 -1.33
N LEU A 447 -5.83 -14.41 -0.72
CA LEU A 447 -5.65 -14.25 0.73
C LEU A 447 -6.71 -14.99 1.55
N ALA A 448 -7.98 -14.95 1.11
CA ALA A 448 -9.05 -15.69 1.76
C ALA A 448 -8.80 -17.20 1.69
N LEU A 449 -8.46 -17.75 0.52
CA LEU A 449 -8.12 -19.17 0.37
C LEU A 449 -6.92 -19.58 1.23
N ASP A 450 -5.84 -18.79 1.22
CA ASP A 450 -4.65 -19.04 2.04
C ASP A 450 -4.95 -19.00 3.55
N SER A 451 -5.94 -18.21 3.97
CA SER A 451 -6.41 -18.15 5.35
C SER A 451 -7.24 -19.38 5.75
N TRP A 452 -8.02 -19.94 4.81
CA TRP A 452 -8.92 -21.07 5.08
C TRP A 452 -8.22 -22.43 4.97
N PHE A 453 -7.30 -22.56 4.02
CA PHE A 453 -6.66 -23.82 3.65
C PHE A 453 -5.16 -23.87 3.96
N GLY A 454 -4.58 -22.73 4.36
CA GLY A 454 -3.18 -22.60 4.71
C GLY A 454 -2.31 -22.19 3.51
N HIS A 455 -1.54 -21.11 3.70
CA HIS A 455 -0.59 -20.59 2.72
C HIS A 455 0.38 -21.63 2.12
N ALA A 456 0.55 -21.60 0.79
CA ALA A 456 1.48 -22.43 0.03
C ALA A 456 2.91 -22.54 0.61
N GLY A 457 3.48 -21.44 1.13
CA GLY A 457 4.82 -21.45 1.74
C GLY A 457 4.89 -22.30 3.01
N ARG A 458 3.79 -22.39 3.77
CA ARG A 458 3.72 -23.25 4.97
C ARG A 458 3.69 -24.73 4.60
N TRP A 459 2.96 -25.09 3.55
CA TRP A 459 2.93 -26.47 3.05
C TRP A 459 4.27 -26.88 2.45
N LYS A 460 4.96 -25.97 1.76
CA LYS A 460 6.33 -26.20 1.27
C LYS A 460 7.32 -26.42 2.41
N GLY A 461 7.27 -25.63 3.47
CA GLY A 461 8.14 -25.84 4.64
C GLY A 461 7.91 -27.19 5.33
N VAL A 462 6.66 -27.66 5.44
CA VAL A 462 6.35 -29.01 5.95
C VAL A 462 6.86 -30.08 4.99
N GLN A 463 6.75 -29.85 3.68
CA GLN A 463 7.26 -30.77 2.66
C GLN A 463 8.79 -30.91 2.75
N ASP A 464 9.53 -29.80 2.84
CA ASP A 464 10.99 -29.78 2.92
C ASP A 464 11.48 -30.49 4.19
N GLN A 465 10.80 -30.27 5.33
CA GLN A 465 11.10 -30.94 6.61
C GLN A 465 10.84 -32.45 6.56
N LEU A 466 9.75 -32.89 5.93
CA LEU A 466 9.44 -34.31 5.77
C LEU A 466 10.32 -34.99 4.73
N GLN A 467 10.79 -34.26 3.71
CA GLN A 467 11.67 -34.77 2.68
C GLN A 467 13.07 -35.07 3.22
N ALA A 468 13.55 -34.27 4.18
CA ALA A 468 14.80 -34.53 4.91
C ALA A 468 14.75 -35.80 5.80
N LEU A 469 13.56 -36.32 6.10
CA LEU A 469 13.37 -37.53 6.93
C LEU A 469 13.19 -38.82 6.10
N GLN A 470 13.26 -38.74 4.77
CA GLN A 470 13.06 -39.91 3.89
C GLN A 470 14.18 -40.96 4.02
N ASP A 471 15.37 -40.53 4.43
CA ASP A 471 16.57 -41.36 4.56
C ASP A 471 16.78 -41.89 6.00
N SER A 472 15.85 -41.61 6.92
CA SER A 472 15.90 -42.02 8.33
C SER A 472 14.86 -43.09 8.69
N ASP A 473 15.01 -43.71 9.86
CA ASP A 473 14.06 -44.70 10.39
C ASP A 473 12.68 -44.01 10.60
N GLY A 474 11.66 -44.47 9.88
CA GLY A 474 10.36 -43.77 9.72
C GLY A 474 10.07 -43.22 8.31
N GLY A 475 10.99 -43.38 7.35
CA GLY A 475 10.85 -42.88 5.98
C GLY A 475 9.58 -43.33 5.23
N ALA A 476 9.01 -44.50 5.54
CA ALA A 476 7.76 -44.96 4.94
C ALA A 476 6.54 -44.11 5.36
N LEU A 477 6.46 -43.71 6.64
CA LEU A 477 5.39 -42.85 7.15
C LEU A 477 5.55 -41.41 6.67
N ALA A 478 6.79 -40.92 6.57
CA ALA A 478 7.10 -39.63 5.97
C ALA A 478 6.67 -39.58 4.49
N LYS A 479 6.91 -40.64 3.73
CA LYS A 479 6.47 -40.76 2.33
C LYS A 479 4.94 -40.73 2.17
N ASP A 480 4.18 -41.44 3.03
CA ASP A 480 2.70 -41.40 2.98
C ASP A 480 2.15 -40.01 3.34
N LEU A 481 2.72 -39.35 4.36
CA LEU A 481 2.32 -37.99 4.75
C LEU A 481 2.63 -36.96 3.65
N LEU A 482 3.80 -37.06 3.02
CA LEU A 482 4.16 -36.21 1.88
C LEU A 482 3.18 -36.35 0.72
N ARG A 483 2.80 -37.59 0.38
CA ARG A 483 1.80 -37.88 -0.65
C ARG A 483 0.45 -37.24 -0.29
N LYS A 484 -0.04 -37.43 0.93
CA LYS A 484 -1.30 -36.84 1.41
C LYS A 484 -1.27 -35.31 1.40
N ILE A 485 -0.18 -34.68 1.85
CA ILE A 485 -0.03 -33.21 1.80
C ILE A 485 -0.07 -32.72 0.36
N ARG A 486 0.63 -33.42 -0.55
CA ARG A 486 0.64 -33.06 -1.97
C ARG A 486 -0.75 -33.16 -2.59
N GLU A 487 -1.40 -34.32 -2.46
CA GLU A 487 -2.67 -34.64 -3.12
C GLU A 487 -3.87 -33.93 -2.49
N GLU A 488 -3.88 -33.75 -1.17
CA GLU A 488 -5.04 -33.21 -0.46
C GLU A 488 -4.89 -31.74 -0.05
N ARG A 489 -3.72 -31.12 -0.18
CA ARG A 489 -3.53 -29.70 0.20
C ARG A 489 -2.90 -28.90 -0.92
N ILE A 490 -1.70 -29.27 -1.35
CA ILE A 490 -0.91 -28.45 -2.29
C ILE A 490 -1.58 -28.40 -3.68
N GLU A 491 -1.89 -29.55 -4.28
CA GLU A 491 -2.41 -29.58 -5.65
C GLU A 491 -3.79 -28.91 -5.75
N PRO A 492 -4.76 -29.22 -4.87
CA PRO A 492 -6.07 -28.56 -4.92
C PRO A 492 -5.99 -27.05 -4.69
N LEU A 493 -5.14 -26.58 -3.75
CA LEU A 493 -4.98 -25.15 -3.51
C LEU A 493 -4.30 -24.45 -4.70
N ARG A 494 -3.31 -25.09 -5.33
CA ARG A 494 -2.67 -24.56 -6.54
C ARG A 494 -3.68 -24.45 -7.68
N GLN A 495 -4.55 -25.45 -7.84
CA GLN A 495 -5.60 -25.43 -8.84
C GLN A 495 -6.59 -24.28 -8.61
N LEU A 496 -7.01 -24.05 -7.37
CA LEU A 496 -7.88 -22.92 -7.03
C LEU A 496 -7.18 -21.57 -7.30
N HIS A 497 -5.90 -21.43 -6.96
CA HIS A 497 -5.15 -20.20 -7.28
C HIS A 497 -5.06 -19.99 -8.79
N ALA A 498 -4.74 -21.02 -9.58
CA ALA A 498 -4.70 -20.92 -11.04
C ALA A 498 -6.06 -20.55 -11.66
N GLN A 499 -7.16 -21.02 -11.06
CA GLN A 499 -8.51 -20.63 -11.47
C GLN A 499 -8.80 -19.15 -11.16
N ILE A 500 -8.38 -18.66 -9.98
CA ILE A 500 -8.46 -17.23 -9.66
C ILE A 500 -7.63 -16.42 -10.65
N ASP A 501 -6.41 -16.85 -10.96
CA ASP A 501 -5.53 -16.17 -11.91
C ASP A 501 -6.20 -16.05 -13.29
N ALA A 502 -6.93 -17.09 -13.74
CA ALA A 502 -7.67 -17.06 -15.00
C ALA A 502 -8.85 -16.06 -14.97
N VAL A 503 -9.63 -16.05 -13.88
CA VAL A 503 -10.74 -15.11 -13.69
C VAL A 503 -10.24 -13.67 -13.58
N GLU A 504 -9.16 -13.45 -12.82
CA GLU A 504 -8.49 -12.16 -12.68
C GLU A 504 -8.03 -11.65 -14.06
N LEU A 505 -7.36 -12.49 -14.85
CA LEU A 505 -6.86 -12.12 -16.17
C LEU A 505 -7.99 -11.71 -17.13
N ASP A 506 -9.10 -12.46 -17.14
CA ASP A 506 -10.27 -12.10 -17.95
C ASP A 506 -10.90 -10.78 -17.51
N ARG A 507 -11.06 -10.57 -16.20
CA ARG A 507 -11.58 -9.30 -15.68
C ARG A 507 -10.64 -8.13 -16.00
N VAL A 508 -9.32 -8.32 -15.95
CA VAL A 508 -8.33 -7.31 -16.34
C VAL A 508 -8.52 -6.90 -17.80
N LYS A 509 -8.73 -7.86 -18.71
CA LYS A 509 -8.93 -7.60 -20.15
C LYS A 509 -10.21 -6.81 -20.43
N THR A 510 -11.26 -7.02 -19.64
CA THR A 510 -12.58 -6.38 -19.85
C THR A 510 -12.84 -5.22 -18.89
N PHE A 511 -11.85 -4.80 -18.10
CA PHE A 511 -12.07 -3.79 -17.08
C PHE A 511 -12.38 -2.44 -17.73
N ALA A 512 -13.44 -1.77 -17.26
CA ALA A 512 -13.90 -0.50 -17.82
C ALA A 512 -12.90 0.65 -17.63
N TYR A 513 -11.98 0.51 -16.65
CA TYR A 513 -11.01 1.54 -16.28
C TYR A 513 -9.58 0.99 -16.28
N PRO A 514 -9.04 0.58 -17.45
CA PRO A 514 -7.73 -0.04 -17.53
C PRO A 514 -6.63 0.94 -17.04
N ARG A 515 -5.60 0.41 -16.40
CA ARG A 515 -4.49 1.17 -15.81
C ARG A 515 -3.17 0.52 -16.23
N LEU A 516 -2.06 1.21 -16.03
CA LEU A 516 -0.74 0.66 -16.39
C LEU A 516 -0.39 -0.63 -15.63
N LYS A 517 -0.75 -0.74 -14.35
CA LYS A 517 -0.58 -1.98 -13.58
C LYS A 517 -1.31 -3.19 -14.20
N HIS A 518 -2.43 -2.93 -14.89
CA HIS A 518 -3.16 -3.96 -15.64
C HIS A 518 -2.37 -4.42 -16.86
N VAL A 519 -1.76 -3.49 -17.61
CA VAL A 519 -0.88 -3.81 -18.74
C VAL A 519 0.37 -4.55 -18.27
N GLU A 520 0.98 -4.13 -17.17
CA GLU A 520 2.10 -4.85 -16.55
C GLU A 520 1.71 -6.29 -16.20
N HIS A 521 0.59 -6.47 -15.52
CA HIS A 521 0.09 -7.80 -15.16
C HIS A 521 -0.17 -8.67 -16.40
N LEU A 522 -0.75 -8.12 -17.47
CA LEU A 522 -0.94 -8.82 -18.75
C LEU A 522 0.41 -9.23 -19.37
N MET A 523 1.44 -8.37 -19.31
CA MET A 523 2.78 -8.69 -19.79
C MET A 523 3.48 -9.76 -18.96
N GLN A 524 3.24 -9.79 -17.64
CA GLN A 524 3.77 -10.80 -16.71
C GLN A 524 3.11 -12.16 -16.91
N ALA A 525 1.79 -12.18 -17.19
CA ALA A 525 1.04 -13.39 -17.50
C ALA A 525 1.46 -14.03 -18.84
N ASP A 526 1.94 -13.22 -19.79
CA ASP A 526 2.50 -13.68 -21.06
C ASP A 526 3.95 -13.18 -21.25
N PRO A 527 4.93 -13.77 -20.54
CA PRO A 527 6.32 -13.30 -20.57
C PRO A 527 6.98 -13.48 -21.95
N GLN A 528 6.41 -14.34 -22.81
CA GLN A 528 6.94 -14.65 -24.14
C GLN A 528 6.26 -13.88 -25.26
N GLY A 529 5.25 -13.03 -24.97
CA GLY A 529 4.54 -12.24 -25.98
C GLY A 529 3.80 -13.08 -27.02
N ARG A 530 3.34 -14.28 -26.65
CA ARG A 530 2.63 -15.17 -27.57
C ARG A 530 1.19 -14.74 -27.79
N ILE A 531 0.54 -14.30 -26.71
CA ILE A 531 -0.87 -13.93 -26.64
C ILE A 531 -1.01 -12.40 -26.75
N LEU A 532 -0.28 -11.65 -25.92
CA LEU A 532 -0.31 -10.19 -25.92
C LEU A 532 0.52 -9.66 -27.09
N LYS A 533 -0.14 -9.09 -28.11
CA LYS A 533 0.53 -8.40 -29.22
C LYS A 533 0.51 -6.90 -28.98
N VAL A 534 1.68 -6.29 -29.11
CA VAL A 534 1.87 -4.85 -28.93
C VAL A 534 2.14 -4.25 -30.31
N GLY A 535 1.27 -3.34 -30.74
CA GLY A 535 1.38 -2.65 -32.02
C GLY A 535 2.58 -1.69 -32.07
N ALA A 536 2.79 -1.10 -33.24
CA ALA A 536 3.74 0.01 -33.39
C ALA A 536 3.12 1.31 -32.82
N PRO A 537 3.93 2.25 -32.31
CA PRO A 537 3.43 3.54 -31.86
C PRO A 537 2.95 4.38 -33.03
N VAL A 538 1.64 4.66 -33.07
CA VAL A 538 1.01 5.48 -34.10
C VAL A 538 0.91 6.93 -33.61
N PRO A 539 1.43 7.92 -34.34
CA PRO A 539 1.30 9.32 -33.95
C PRO A 539 -0.16 9.77 -34.06
N LEU A 540 -0.68 10.39 -33.00
CA LEU A 540 -1.99 11.04 -33.01
C LEU A 540 -1.82 12.55 -33.30
N ARG A 541 -2.88 13.18 -33.84
CA ARG A 541 -2.89 14.65 -34.06
C ARG A 541 -2.81 15.36 -32.70
N SER A 542 -1.71 16.08 -32.46
CA SER A 542 -1.47 16.84 -31.23
C SER A 542 -0.78 18.18 -31.51
N GLN A 543 -0.62 19.04 -30.49
CA GLN A 543 0.17 20.27 -30.62
C GLN A 543 1.62 19.92 -31.02
N GLY A 544 2.11 20.56 -32.08
CA GLY A 544 3.43 20.30 -32.67
C GLY A 544 3.44 19.22 -33.75
N PHE A 545 2.28 18.67 -34.12
CA PHE A 545 2.17 17.79 -35.29
C PHE A 545 2.40 18.59 -36.57
N ASP A 546 3.56 18.43 -37.19
CA ASP A 546 3.97 19.16 -38.40
C ASP A 546 3.57 18.45 -39.70
N GLY A 547 2.86 17.32 -39.60
CA GLY A 547 2.49 16.47 -40.74
C GLY A 547 3.68 15.74 -41.38
N ARG A 548 4.90 15.85 -40.80
CA ARG A 548 6.17 15.29 -41.31
C ARG A 548 6.81 14.32 -40.31
N ASN A 549 5.99 13.42 -39.75
CA ASN A 549 6.40 12.29 -38.88
C ASN A 549 6.83 12.64 -37.44
N ARG A 550 6.56 13.85 -36.93
CA ARG A 550 6.79 14.17 -35.50
C ARG A 550 5.50 14.50 -34.75
N ALA A 551 5.34 13.92 -33.57
CA ALA A 551 4.18 14.11 -32.70
C ALA A 551 4.60 14.13 -31.23
N THR A 552 3.74 14.70 -30.39
CA THR A 552 3.87 14.68 -28.92
C THR A 552 2.98 13.63 -28.26
N LEU A 553 2.12 12.97 -29.04
CA LEU A 553 1.19 11.96 -28.57
C LEU A 553 1.24 10.74 -29.50
N PHE A 554 1.43 9.57 -28.90
CA PHE A 554 1.42 8.29 -29.60
C PHE A 554 0.42 7.33 -28.97
N GLU A 555 -0.23 6.53 -29.80
CA GLU A 555 -1.11 5.43 -29.42
C GLU A 555 -0.45 4.10 -29.79
N VAL A 556 -0.37 3.18 -28.84
CA VAL A 556 0.09 1.81 -29.03
C VAL A 556 -1.08 0.88 -28.75
N ALA A 557 -1.58 0.20 -29.78
CA ALA A 557 -2.65 -0.77 -29.63
C ALA A 557 -2.13 -2.07 -29.00
N LEU A 558 -2.89 -2.63 -28.06
CA LEU A 558 -2.65 -3.91 -27.41
C LEU A 558 -3.77 -4.88 -27.78
N ASP A 559 -3.42 -5.95 -28.50
CA ASP A 559 -4.28 -7.12 -28.66
C ASP A 559 -4.00 -8.06 -27.49
N VAL A 560 -4.97 -8.15 -26.58
CA VAL A 560 -4.87 -8.92 -25.33
C VAL A 560 -5.37 -10.36 -25.47
N GLY A 561 -5.64 -10.81 -26.70
CA GLY A 561 -6.01 -12.18 -27.04
C GLY A 561 -7.48 -12.51 -26.75
N THR A 562 -7.74 -13.75 -26.33
CA THR A 562 -9.09 -14.23 -26.01
C THR A 562 -9.34 -14.33 -24.52
N LEU A 563 -10.60 -14.23 -24.12
CA LEU A 563 -11.08 -14.59 -22.79
C LEU A 563 -11.07 -16.12 -22.61
N ALA A 564 -11.18 -16.60 -21.37
CA ALA A 564 -11.23 -18.03 -21.05
C ALA A 564 -12.44 -18.75 -21.68
N ASN A 565 -13.52 -18.02 -21.96
CA ASN A 565 -14.68 -18.53 -22.70
C ASN A 565 -14.47 -18.60 -24.23
N GLY A 566 -13.27 -18.27 -24.72
CA GLY A 566 -12.90 -18.31 -26.14
C GLY A 566 -13.32 -17.08 -26.96
N GLN A 567 -14.04 -16.12 -26.38
CA GLN A 567 -14.39 -14.88 -27.07
C GLN A 567 -13.16 -13.97 -27.21
N PRO A 568 -13.04 -13.19 -28.29
CA PRO A 568 -11.99 -12.17 -28.41
C PRO A 568 -12.18 -11.12 -27.32
N ALA A 569 -11.10 -10.77 -26.64
CA ALA A 569 -11.11 -9.67 -25.68
C ALA A 569 -11.04 -8.31 -26.42
N PRO A 570 -11.66 -7.26 -25.87
CA PRO A 570 -11.54 -5.93 -26.46
C PRO A 570 -10.07 -5.45 -26.40
N PRO A 571 -9.58 -4.74 -27.43
CA PRO A 571 -8.23 -4.20 -27.41
C PRO A 571 -8.10 -3.07 -26.38
N LEU A 572 -6.88 -2.92 -25.87
CA LEU A 572 -6.48 -1.78 -25.03
C LEU A 572 -5.53 -0.87 -25.82
N TYR A 573 -5.40 0.38 -25.40
CA TYR A 573 -4.57 1.38 -26.08
C TYR A 573 -3.70 2.09 -25.06
N VAL A 574 -2.37 2.03 -25.22
CA VAL A 574 -1.44 2.81 -24.38
C VAL A 574 -1.16 4.13 -25.07
N HIS A 575 -1.44 5.23 -24.38
CA HIS A 575 -1.15 6.58 -24.84
C HIS A 575 0.14 7.09 -24.20
N LEU A 576 1.09 7.52 -25.02
CA LEU A 576 2.40 8.04 -24.62
C LEU A 576 2.47 9.53 -24.95
N HIS A 577 2.62 10.37 -23.92
CA HIS A 577 2.81 11.81 -24.07
C HIS A 577 4.28 12.16 -23.91
N THR A 578 4.88 12.75 -24.93
CA THR A 578 6.29 13.12 -24.95
C THR A 578 6.45 14.61 -24.70
N ARG A 579 7.49 15.00 -23.96
CA ARG A 579 7.79 16.42 -23.65
C ARG A 579 8.06 17.27 -24.88
N GLN A 580 8.62 16.64 -25.90
CA GLN A 580 9.02 17.27 -27.15
C GLN A 580 8.49 16.44 -28.32
N PRO A 581 8.22 17.04 -29.49
CA PRO A 581 7.82 16.29 -30.68
C PRO A 581 8.90 15.31 -31.11
N VAL A 582 8.59 14.01 -31.14
CA VAL A 582 9.49 12.93 -31.57
C VAL A 582 8.89 12.12 -32.71
N THR A 583 9.64 11.22 -33.34
CA THR A 583 9.09 10.28 -34.34
C THR A 583 8.55 9.01 -33.67
N ALA A 584 7.74 8.21 -34.40
CA ALA A 584 7.28 6.90 -33.93
C ALA A 584 8.46 5.98 -33.57
N GLU A 585 9.54 6.00 -34.37
CA GLU A 585 10.76 5.24 -34.08
C GLU A 585 11.45 5.70 -32.80
N THR A 586 11.58 7.01 -32.58
CA THR A 586 12.15 7.54 -31.33
C THR A 586 11.26 7.25 -30.12
N CYS A 587 9.93 7.23 -30.30
CA CYS A 587 8.99 6.88 -29.22
C CYS A 587 9.24 5.46 -28.67
N ARG A 588 9.68 4.51 -29.51
CA ARG A 588 10.02 3.15 -29.09
C ARG A 588 11.23 3.05 -28.15
N THR A 589 12.05 4.08 -28.08
CA THR A 589 13.25 4.09 -27.23
C THR A 589 13.31 5.34 -26.37
N ILE A 590 12.18 6.03 -26.19
CA ILE A 590 12.13 7.26 -25.39
C ILE A 590 12.40 6.92 -23.93
N ALA A 591 13.24 7.73 -23.28
CA ALA A 591 13.49 7.57 -21.85
C ALA A 591 12.23 7.92 -21.07
N PHE A 592 12.02 7.26 -19.94
CA PHE A 592 10.89 7.53 -19.05
C PHE A 592 10.85 9.01 -18.63
N ASP A 593 12.02 9.59 -18.36
CA ASP A 593 12.15 11.00 -17.96
C ASP A 593 11.77 11.99 -19.06
N ASP A 594 11.66 11.56 -20.32
CA ASP A 594 11.26 12.40 -21.46
C ASP A 594 9.76 12.32 -21.76
N LEU A 595 9.03 11.53 -20.97
CA LEU A 595 7.56 11.46 -21.02
C LEU A 595 6.95 12.47 -20.05
N ASP A 596 5.85 13.08 -20.48
CA ASP A 596 4.99 13.91 -19.62
C ASP A 596 3.92 13.07 -18.94
N ALA A 597 3.39 12.06 -19.63
CA ALA A 597 2.38 11.15 -19.11
C ALA A 597 2.32 9.85 -19.93
N VAL A 598 1.85 8.79 -19.27
CA VAL A 598 1.46 7.53 -19.90
C VAL A 598 0.14 7.06 -19.28
N HIS A 599 -0.82 6.64 -20.09
CA HIS A 599 -2.09 6.09 -19.61
C HIS A 599 -2.66 5.04 -20.58
N VAL A 600 -3.69 4.31 -20.12
CA VAL A 600 -4.30 3.21 -20.87
C VAL A 600 -5.77 3.54 -21.11
N LYS A 601 -6.25 3.27 -22.33
CA LYS A 601 -7.66 3.43 -22.73
C LYS A 601 -8.21 2.10 -23.21
N ASN A 602 -9.50 1.87 -23.02
CA ASN A 602 -10.25 0.86 -23.76
C ASN A 602 -10.83 1.47 -25.05
N ALA A 603 -11.52 0.65 -25.84
CA ALA A 603 -12.13 1.09 -27.11
C ALA A 603 -13.21 2.17 -26.94
N GLU A 604 -13.98 2.16 -25.85
CA GLU A 604 -15.06 3.13 -25.59
C GLU A 604 -14.52 4.50 -25.17
N GLN A 605 -13.35 4.53 -24.54
CA GLN A 605 -12.64 5.74 -24.14
C GLN A 605 -11.92 6.40 -25.32
N ARG A 606 -11.78 5.70 -26.44
CA ARG A 606 -11.15 6.21 -27.66
C ARG A 606 -12.07 7.22 -28.34
N GLY A 607 -11.67 8.50 -28.34
CA GLY A 607 -12.38 9.57 -29.07
C GLY A 607 -13.33 10.43 -28.24
N LYS A 608 -13.32 10.34 -26.90
CA LYS A 608 -14.17 11.16 -26.00
C LYS A 608 -13.82 12.67 -25.94
N GLY A 609 -12.90 13.15 -26.79
CA GLY A 609 -12.55 14.56 -26.92
C GLY A 609 -11.62 15.10 -25.83
N ARG A 610 -11.06 16.29 -26.07
CA ARG A 610 -9.98 16.88 -25.24
C ARG A 610 -10.37 17.12 -23.78
N THR A 611 -11.59 17.59 -23.51
CA THR A 611 -12.03 17.86 -22.13
C THR A 611 -12.14 16.59 -21.32
N TRP A 612 -12.77 15.54 -21.87
CA TRP A 612 -12.78 14.22 -21.22
C TRP A 612 -11.36 13.71 -21.01
N GLU A 613 -10.46 13.86 -21.99
CA GLU A 613 -9.07 13.45 -21.82
C GLU A 613 -8.34 14.22 -20.72
N VAL A 614 -8.52 15.54 -20.61
CA VAL A 614 -7.88 16.34 -19.54
C VAL A 614 -8.41 15.93 -18.16
N LEU A 615 -9.72 15.70 -18.04
CA LEU A 615 -10.35 15.30 -16.78
C LEU A 615 -10.04 13.84 -16.41
N ASN A 616 -10.21 12.92 -17.35
CA ASN A 616 -9.85 11.52 -17.18
C ASN A 616 -8.37 11.38 -16.91
N ASN A 617 -7.53 12.15 -17.61
CA ASN A 617 -6.14 12.29 -17.22
C ASN A 617 -6.09 12.79 -15.80
N ALA A 618 -6.56 13.95 -15.39
CA ALA A 618 -6.42 14.35 -13.98
C ALA A 618 -6.82 13.28 -12.91
N LEU A 619 -7.83 12.45 -13.18
CA LEU A 619 -8.24 11.32 -12.34
C LEU A 619 -7.37 10.06 -12.46
N ASP A 620 -6.96 9.69 -13.67
CA ASP A 620 -6.15 8.50 -13.99
C ASP A 620 -4.67 8.85 -14.21
N SER A 621 -4.31 10.13 -14.14
CA SER A 621 -3.06 10.68 -14.62
C SER A 621 -2.06 10.53 -13.54
N VAL A 622 -1.11 9.70 -13.94
CA VAL A 622 0.14 9.51 -13.30
C VAL A 622 -0.08 8.84 -11.95
N HIS A 623 -0.29 7.52 -12.03
CA HIS A 623 0.62 6.64 -11.29
C HIS A 623 2.06 7.19 -11.48
N ARG A 624 2.45 8.13 -10.60
CA ARG A 624 3.82 8.38 -10.16
C ARG A 624 4.17 7.44 -8.99
N GLY A 625 3.33 6.44 -8.73
CA GLY A 625 3.77 5.14 -8.22
C GLY A 625 4.22 4.29 -9.40
N PRO A 626 5.18 3.38 -9.22
CA PRO A 626 6.19 3.05 -10.21
C PRO A 626 5.56 2.51 -11.51
N LEU A 627 5.47 3.38 -12.53
CA LEU A 627 6.03 2.94 -13.79
C LEU A 627 7.54 2.93 -13.56
N ASP A 628 8.06 1.79 -13.11
CA ASP A 628 9.51 1.59 -13.16
C ASP A 628 9.90 1.74 -14.64
N ALA A 629 11.03 2.36 -14.93
CA ALA A 629 11.59 2.40 -16.29
C ALA A 629 11.55 1.01 -16.94
N LYS A 630 11.61 -0.04 -16.12
CA LYS A 630 11.38 -1.44 -16.47
C LYS A 630 10.05 -1.76 -17.17
N VAL A 631 8.90 -1.21 -16.75
CA VAL A 631 7.60 -1.51 -17.38
C VAL A 631 7.51 -0.84 -18.75
N LEU A 632 8.01 0.41 -18.86
CA LEU A 632 8.15 1.08 -20.15
C LEU A 632 9.08 0.30 -21.08
N GLU A 633 10.23 -0.15 -20.55
CA GLU A 633 11.20 -0.94 -21.30
C GLU A 633 10.58 -2.26 -21.80
N GLN A 634 9.82 -2.97 -20.95
CA GLN A 634 9.11 -4.18 -21.35
C GLN A 634 8.09 -3.93 -22.46
N LEU A 635 7.34 -2.83 -22.38
CA LEU A 635 6.40 -2.44 -23.43
C LEU A 635 7.16 -2.15 -24.74
N GLN A 636 8.21 -1.34 -24.67
CA GLN A 636 9.06 -0.96 -25.81
C GLN A 636 9.73 -2.15 -26.50
N GLN A 637 10.19 -3.14 -25.73
CA GLN A 637 10.76 -4.39 -26.26
C GLN A 637 9.75 -5.20 -27.08
N ARG A 638 8.46 -5.05 -26.80
CA ARG A 638 7.37 -5.79 -27.46
C ARG A 638 6.71 -5.03 -28.61
N MET A 639 6.89 -3.70 -28.68
CA MET A 639 6.32 -2.87 -29.75
C MET A 639 6.73 -3.36 -31.12
N ALA A 640 5.74 -3.55 -32.01
CA ALA A 640 6.00 -3.85 -33.41
C ALA A 640 6.78 -2.71 -34.09
N ARG A 641 7.46 -3.06 -35.19
CA ARG A 641 8.06 -2.09 -36.11
C ARG A 641 7.09 -1.85 -37.25
N ASP A 642 7.00 -0.60 -37.70
CA ASP A 642 6.25 -0.22 -38.91
C ASP A 642 6.82 -0.89 -40.18
#